data_AF-A0A7J6IEY9-F1
#
_entry.id   AF-A0A7J6IEY9-F1
#
_cell.length_a   1.000
_cell.length_b   1.000
_cell.length_c   1.000
_cell.angle_alpha   90.00
_cell.angle_beta   90.00
_cell.angle_gamma   90.00
#
_symmetry.space_group_name_H-M   'P 1'
#
loop_
_entity.id
_entity.type
_entity.pdbx_description
1 polymer ?
#
loop_
_entity_poly.entity_id
_entity_poly.type
_entity_poly.pdbx_seq_one_letter_code
_entity_poly.pdbx_strand_id
1 'polypeptide(L)'
;MASFLGNEARVKSSGGFNVFPLLALAGFAIGATNSSSPEGESVPLDLSALFNNKAFGTKPGEASFDALNQSFPEPSVGPDFTSTDTGVEYSFPGYTGPTDPDNLICTGQKITVAAASYFSASFLVAGDVEGATVSGNVSFTYSDNTTSEFELRTLNWFSFLTINRGEIIFPSRFTSNGSDFNSSHIFERTTALPAGKTLSSITLPIKNNATEGRLHVFAISLWQSSDVSVQSVRPTQKWTGNGTQVVEVTVNNAGSKCVAGAGLNVTVSGDGFTTVSAGHLKRLCPGDQKVVAVGVEGSSSGSTTATVEISDGTSKTTSVEGVEIGLTEWTSDHESLSKHESPDWFDEAKYGIFIHWGPYSVTGWGNSTPYESYAEWFWWYSTHHPEGDRSNFYGYRLDTYGPDWAYDDTFPEFNASNFDAKEWVDLFADAGAKYFVITTKHHDGFAIFDAGETSNRSSIHYGPKRDLLKELFDAAETYQPSLKRGTYFSLPEWFNPDFGPYGFVQFPTPSAVSWPGVLASNPYTGEKEPYTGHVPVGDFIADLMVPQMETLAYDYGTDIMWCDCGAANGTAGFAAEWWNKARAEGRQVAINSRCGIAEAADFDTPEYQTFASAQRRKWESNRGMDPYSYGYNRATKPEEYMNATTIVYSLVDMVSKNGNFLLDIGPRADGTIVQAEMDNLREAGKWIKAHEEAIFNTTYWFVQSEIVGGPDVRFTQTEDAFYTIFLEKPVGVDGWVSISAPIPIVEGDIVSLLGVEGGDKLEWETSGAGDEKVLKVKVDEAPIDADQFGWVFKVLYV
;
A
#
# COMPACT_ATOMS: atom_id res chain seq x y z
N MET A 1 2.12 60.30 -9.86
CA MET A 1 1.35 61.55 -9.98
C MET A 1 -0.09 61.22 -9.64
N ALA A 2 -0.61 61.90 -8.63
CA ALA A 2 -1.90 61.81 -7.92
C ALA A 2 -3.12 61.10 -8.55
N SER A 3 -3.83 60.32 -7.71
CA SER A 3 -5.29 60.42 -7.49
C SER A 3 -5.68 59.57 -6.25
N PHE A 4 -5.64 60.14 -5.05
CA PHE A 4 -6.77 60.70 -4.27
C PHE A 4 -7.84 59.69 -3.78
N LEU A 5 -7.74 59.43 -2.47
CA LEU A 5 -8.74 58.89 -1.55
C LEU A 5 -9.91 59.88 -1.34
N GLY A 6 -11.10 59.38 -1.01
CA GLY A 6 -12.19 60.21 -0.51
C GLY A 6 -13.51 59.47 -0.29
N ASN A 7 -13.78 59.18 0.99
CA ASN A 7 -14.85 58.38 1.56
C ASN A 7 -16.30 58.89 1.41
N GLU A 8 -17.21 57.91 1.47
CA GLU A 8 -18.50 57.84 2.20
C GLU A 8 -19.86 58.37 1.65
N ALA A 9 -20.78 57.39 1.55
CA ALA A 9 -22.15 57.34 2.07
C ALA A 9 -23.31 58.01 1.31
N ARG A 10 -24.23 57.22 0.72
CA ARG A 10 -25.44 56.62 1.36
C ARG A 10 -26.57 56.29 0.33
N VAL A 11 -27.09 55.06 0.45
CA VAL A 11 -28.46 54.55 0.12
C VAL A 11 -28.98 54.60 -1.35
N LYS A 12 -29.22 53.42 -1.96
CA LYS A 12 -30.55 52.90 -2.39
C LYS A 12 -30.48 51.65 -3.30
N SER A 13 -31.26 50.65 -2.94
CA SER A 13 -32.04 49.67 -3.74
C SER A 13 -31.71 49.41 -5.21
N SER A 14 -31.52 48.13 -5.55
CA SER A 14 -32.01 47.36 -6.72
C SER A 14 -31.29 46.00 -6.66
N GLY A 15 -31.76 44.86 -7.13
CA GLY A 15 -32.86 44.44 -7.98
C GLY A 15 -32.56 42.96 -8.28
N GLY A 16 -33.58 42.11 -8.30
CA GLY A 16 -33.45 40.65 -8.28
C GLY A 16 -32.70 40.02 -9.47
N PHE A 17 -32.22 38.80 -9.23
CA PHE A 17 -31.81 37.86 -10.27
C PHE A 17 -32.65 36.59 -10.20
N ASN A 18 -33.03 36.16 -11.40
CA ASN A 18 -33.98 35.10 -11.70
C ASN A 18 -33.48 33.71 -11.30
N VAL A 19 -34.42 32.94 -10.77
CA VAL A 19 -34.39 31.49 -10.59
C VAL A 19 -34.84 30.83 -11.91
N PHE A 20 -34.14 29.80 -12.36
CA PHE A 20 -34.69 28.78 -13.27
C PHE A 20 -34.58 27.39 -12.60
N PRO A 21 -35.54 26.47 -12.86
CA PRO A 21 -35.94 25.46 -11.89
C PRO A 21 -35.34 24.08 -12.13
N LEU A 22 -35.24 23.34 -11.01
CA LEU A 22 -35.12 21.88 -10.90
C LEU A 22 -36.14 21.17 -11.80
N LEU A 23 -35.66 20.21 -12.60
CA LEU A 23 -36.49 19.11 -13.07
C LEU A 23 -36.39 17.96 -12.07
N ALA A 24 -37.51 17.69 -11.40
CA ALA A 24 -37.77 16.46 -10.67
C ALA A 24 -38.23 15.37 -11.66
N LEU A 25 -37.66 14.17 -11.57
CA LEU A 25 -38.30 12.96 -12.08
C LEU A 25 -38.79 12.13 -10.89
N ALA A 26 -40.12 12.00 -10.81
CA ALA A 26 -40.82 11.19 -9.84
C ALA A 26 -40.88 9.72 -10.31
N GLY A 27 -40.58 8.80 -9.40
CA GLY A 27 -40.76 7.36 -9.60
C GLY A 27 -42.23 6.99 -9.67
N PHE A 28 -42.55 6.10 -10.61
CA PHE A 28 -43.76 5.30 -10.61
C PHE A 28 -43.39 3.89 -10.13
N ALA A 29 -43.98 3.47 -9.02
CA ALA A 29 -44.13 2.06 -8.67
C ALA A 29 -45.32 1.49 -9.45
N ILE A 30 -45.17 0.27 -10.02
CA ILE A 30 -46.18 -0.81 -10.12
C ILE A 30 -45.48 -2.07 -10.67
N GLY A 31 -45.68 -3.20 -9.99
CA GLY A 31 -45.94 -4.48 -10.66
C GLY A 31 -44.78 -5.46 -10.79
N ALA A 32 -44.75 -6.44 -9.90
CA ALA A 32 -43.86 -7.59 -9.92
C ALA A 32 -43.94 -8.40 -11.24
N THR A 33 -42.78 -8.73 -11.78
CA THR A 33 -42.53 -9.98 -12.50
C THR A 33 -41.28 -10.62 -11.92
N ASN A 34 -41.44 -11.76 -11.24
CA ASN A 34 -40.34 -12.66 -10.91
C ASN A 34 -39.63 -13.08 -12.21
N SER A 35 -38.45 -12.53 -12.46
CA SER A 35 -37.42 -13.17 -13.27
C SER A 35 -36.23 -13.39 -12.36
N SER A 36 -36.10 -14.61 -11.85
CA SER A 36 -34.85 -15.07 -11.23
C SER A 36 -33.78 -15.17 -12.32
N SER A 37 -33.05 -14.09 -12.58
CA SER A 37 -31.67 -14.18 -13.06
C SER A 37 -30.78 -14.48 -11.85
N PRO A 38 -29.82 -15.42 -11.94
CA PRO A 38 -28.85 -15.68 -10.88
C PRO A 38 -27.75 -14.61 -10.94
N GLU A 39 -28.13 -13.35 -10.74
CA GLU A 39 -27.21 -12.23 -10.63
C GLU A 39 -26.77 -12.08 -9.17
N GLY A 40 -25.48 -11.80 -8.97
CA GLY A 40 -24.95 -11.51 -7.65
C GLY A 40 -25.33 -10.08 -7.25
N GLU A 41 -25.64 -9.86 -5.99
CA GLU A 41 -26.05 -8.55 -5.49
C GLU A 41 -25.45 -8.24 -4.12
N SER A 42 -25.30 -6.95 -3.85
CA SER A 42 -25.00 -6.45 -2.51
C SER A 42 -26.25 -6.49 -1.65
N VAL A 43 -26.09 -6.84 -0.38
CA VAL A 43 -27.14 -6.85 0.64
C VAL A 43 -26.67 -5.93 1.78
N PRO A 44 -26.89 -4.62 1.66
CA PRO A 44 -26.54 -3.67 2.70
C PRO A 44 -27.33 -3.93 3.99
N LEU A 45 -26.65 -3.91 5.13
CA LEU A 45 -27.29 -4.09 6.44
C LEU A 45 -27.70 -2.74 7.03
N ASP A 46 -28.93 -2.64 7.54
CA ASP A 46 -29.37 -1.48 8.32
C ASP A 46 -28.79 -1.54 9.74
N LEU A 47 -27.82 -0.69 10.00
CA LEU A 47 -27.15 -0.56 11.30
C LEU A 47 -27.68 0.60 12.15
N SER A 48 -28.67 1.36 11.66
CA SER A 48 -29.13 2.61 12.29
C SER A 48 -29.55 2.44 13.75
N ALA A 49 -30.22 1.32 14.07
CA ALA A 49 -30.65 0.99 15.43
C ALA A 49 -29.49 0.62 16.39
N LEU A 50 -28.29 0.38 15.86
CA LEU A 50 -27.10 0.00 16.62
C LEU A 50 -26.09 1.14 16.76
N PHE A 51 -26.20 2.21 15.97
CA PHE A 51 -25.31 3.36 16.05
C PHE A 51 -25.32 3.96 17.45
N ASN A 52 -24.13 4.30 17.94
CA ASN A 52 -23.90 4.73 19.32
C ASN A 52 -22.86 5.86 19.42
N ASN A 53 -22.40 6.40 18.30
CA ASN A 53 -21.41 7.46 18.22
C ASN A 53 -21.75 8.47 17.11
N LYS A 54 -21.23 9.69 17.24
CA LYS A 54 -21.36 10.77 16.26
C LYS A 54 -20.01 11.09 15.64
N ALA A 55 -19.81 10.67 14.39
CA ALA A 55 -18.61 10.83 13.59
C ALA A 55 -18.60 12.11 12.74
N PHE A 56 -19.76 12.50 12.17
CA PHE A 56 -19.83 13.60 11.21
C PHE A 56 -20.39 14.88 11.84
N GLY A 57 -19.77 16.02 11.55
CA GLY A 57 -20.26 17.34 11.94
C GLY A 57 -20.33 18.30 10.76
N THR A 58 -21.07 19.40 10.93
CA THR A 58 -21.08 20.54 9.99
C THR A 58 -20.15 21.68 10.42
N LYS A 59 -19.62 21.59 11.65
CA LYS A 59 -18.75 22.59 12.27
C LYS A 59 -17.92 21.98 13.42
N PRO A 60 -16.81 22.62 13.81
CA PRO A 60 -16.02 22.20 14.97
C PRO A 60 -16.85 22.04 16.25
N GLY A 61 -16.63 20.93 16.96
CA GLY A 61 -17.27 20.62 18.24
C GLY A 61 -18.73 20.12 18.16
N GLU A 62 -19.31 19.95 16.97
CA GLU A 62 -20.66 19.35 16.83
C GLU A 62 -20.65 17.83 17.03
N ALA A 63 -19.57 17.16 16.63
CA ALA A 63 -19.40 15.71 16.72
C ALA A 63 -18.06 15.36 17.39
N SER A 64 -17.96 14.13 17.90
CA SER A 64 -16.78 13.59 18.58
C SER A 64 -16.54 12.17 18.10
N PHE A 65 -15.78 12.05 17.02
CA PHE A 65 -15.33 10.77 16.51
C PHE A 65 -14.26 10.16 17.43
N ASP A 66 -13.21 10.91 17.76
CA ASP A 66 -12.07 10.44 18.56
C ASP A 66 -12.10 10.95 20.01
N ALA A 67 -11.09 10.54 20.80
CA ALA A 67 -10.92 10.96 22.20
C ALA A 67 -10.50 12.43 22.37
N LEU A 68 -10.06 13.08 21.28
CA LEU A 68 -9.64 14.47 21.23
C LEU A 68 -10.78 15.42 20.82
N ASN A 69 -12.01 14.89 20.71
CA ASN A 69 -13.21 15.61 20.29
C ASN A 69 -13.05 16.20 18.87
N GLN A 70 -12.39 15.44 18.00
CA GLN A 70 -12.29 15.69 16.57
C GLN A 70 -13.38 14.91 15.82
N SER A 71 -13.70 15.31 14.60
CA SER A 71 -14.72 14.65 13.77
C SER A 71 -14.46 14.82 12.28
N PHE A 72 -15.11 13.97 11.49
CA PHE A 72 -15.18 14.15 10.05
C PHE A 72 -16.12 15.33 9.71
N PRO A 73 -15.87 16.06 8.62
CA PRO A 73 -16.87 16.95 8.07
C PRO A 73 -18.05 16.17 7.47
N GLU A 74 -19.14 16.86 7.18
CA GLU A 74 -20.31 16.27 6.52
C GLU A 74 -19.88 15.56 5.22
N PRO A 75 -20.22 14.27 5.06
CA PRO A 75 -19.83 13.50 3.88
C PRO A 75 -20.56 13.99 2.64
N SER A 76 -19.86 13.98 1.51
CA SER A 76 -20.45 14.22 0.18
C SER A 76 -21.21 13.01 -0.38
N VAL A 77 -21.15 11.87 0.32
CA VAL A 77 -21.76 10.59 -0.06
C VAL A 77 -22.77 10.10 0.99
N GLY A 78 -23.69 9.24 0.56
CA GLY A 78 -24.77 8.68 1.39
C GLY A 78 -26.16 9.26 1.05
N PRO A 79 -27.26 8.60 1.49
CA PRO A 79 -27.28 7.42 2.35
C PRO A 79 -26.95 6.10 1.64
N ASP A 80 -26.95 6.10 0.31
CA ASP A 80 -26.49 4.96 -0.49
C ASP A 80 -25.08 5.28 -1.00
N PHE A 81 -24.16 4.33 -0.85
CA PHE A 81 -22.78 4.46 -1.32
C PHE A 81 -22.36 3.19 -2.05
N THR A 82 -21.75 3.34 -3.22
CA THR A 82 -21.14 2.23 -3.97
C THR A 82 -19.63 2.45 -3.97
N SER A 83 -18.89 1.45 -3.48
CA SER A 83 -17.43 1.46 -3.52
C SER A 83 -16.96 1.51 -4.97
N THR A 84 -16.09 2.47 -5.26
CA THR A 84 -15.51 2.66 -6.60
C THR A 84 -14.48 1.59 -6.93
N ASP A 85 -13.89 0.98 -5.91
CA ASP A 85 -12.96 -0.14 -6.07
C ASP A 85 -13.72 -1.48 -6.18
N THR A 86 -14.60 -1.78 -5.23
CA THR A 86 -15.19 -3.14 -5.11
C THR A 86 -16.54 -3.30 -5.79
N GLY A 87 -17.23 -2.21 -6.13
CA GLY A 87 -18.62 -2.22 -6.59
C GLY A 87 -19.64 -2.61 -5.51
N VAL A 88 -19.21 -2.77 -4.25
CA VAL A 88 -20.11 -3.13 -3.15
C VAL A 88 -20.97 -1.93 -2.78
N GLU A 89 -22.27 -2.17 -2.65
CA GLU A 89 -23.24 -1.17 -2.22
C GLU A 89 -23.40 -1.22 -0.70
N TYR A 90 -23.51 -0.05 -0.08
CA TYR A 90 -23.65 0.14 1.35
C TYR A 90 -24.82 1.06 1.66
N SER A 91 -25.52 0.76 2.75
CA SER A 91 -26.38 1.69 3.47
C SER A 91 -25.45 2.51 4.37
N PHE A 92 -24.91 3.58 3.79
CA PHE A 92 -23.99 4.48 4.47
C PHE A 92 -24.78 5.56 5.22
N PRO A 93 -24.49 5.83 6.50
CA PRO A 93 -25.33 6.70 7.32
C PRO A 93 -25.49 8.14 6.81
N GLY A 94 -24.46 8.68 6.13
CA GLY A 94 -24.38 10.11 5.83
C GLY A 94 -24.41 10.96 7.10
N TYR A 95 -24.75 12.26 6.99
CA TYR A 95 -24.97 13.12 8.14
C TYR A 95 -26.41 13.02 8.64
N THR A 96 -26.59 12.56 9.88
CA THR A 96 -27.91 12.33 10.51
C THR A 96 -28.42 13.51 11.35
N GLY A 97 -27.87 14.72 11.18
CA GLY A 97 -28.17 15.88 12.04
C GLY A 97 -27.25 15.97 13.27
N PRO A 98 -27.41 16.97 14.16
CA PRO A 98 -26.41 17.27 15.18
C PRO A 98 -26.41 16.33 16.40
N THR A 99 -27.47 15.56 16.62
CA THR A 99 -27.64 14.73 17.84
C THR A 99 -27.63 13.25 17.56
N ASP A 100 -28.14 12.83 16.42
CA ASP A 100 -28.39 11.43 16.15
C ASP A 100 -27.09 10.76 15.74
N PRO A 101 -26.81 9.55 16.25
CA PRO A 101 -25.57 8.86 15.93
C PRO A 101 -25.56 8.42 14.45
N ASP A 102 -24.36 8.34 13.88
CA ASP A 102 -24.11 8.02 12.47
C ASP A 102 -22.97 7.01 12.32
N ASN A 103 -22.49 6.42 13.41
CA ASN A 103 -21.64 5.24 13.35
C ASN A 103 -21.70 4.44 14.66
N LEU A 104 -21.04 3.27 14.62
CA LEU A 104 -20.97 2.34 15.74
C LEU A 104 -19.54 2.19 16.23
N ILE A 105 -19.32 2.38 17.53
CA ILE A 105 -18.13 1.89 18.24
C ILE A 105 -18.38 0.43 18.62
N CYS A 106 -17.43 -0.45 18.29
CA CYS A 106 -17.54 -1.88 18.54
C CYS A 106 -17.47 -2.19 20.05
N THR A 107 -18.59 -2.65 20.62
CA THR A 107 -18.76 -3.04 22.04
C THR A 107 -19.30 -4.47 22.19
N GLY A 108 -19.18 -5.33 21.17
CA GLY A 108 -19.75 -6.69 21.20
C GLY A 108 -21.16 -6.81 20.62
N GLN A 109 -21.59 -5.88 19.75
CA GLN A 109 -22.93 -5.90 19.16
C GLN A 109 -23.13 -7.16 18.32
N LYS A 110 -24.32 -7.75 18.43
CA LYS A 110 -24.76 -8.87 17.63
C LYS A 110 -25.79 -8.42 16.60
N ILE A 111 -25.47 -8.59 15.32
CA ILE A 111 -26.27 -8.24 14.17
C ILE A 111 -26.91 -9.52 13.65
N THR A 112 -28.24 -9.62 13.73
CA THR A 112 -28.97 -10.73 13.12
C THR A 112 -29.14 -10.46 11.63
N VAL A 113 -28.90 -11.47 10.80
CA VAL A 113 -29.09 -11.37 9.34
C VAL A 113 -30.13 -12.38 8.89
N ALA A 114 -30.67 -12.19 7.69
CA ALA A 114 -31.53 -13.21 7.09
C ALA A 114 -30.71 -14.51 6.90
N ALA A 115 -31.29 -15.65 7.25
CA ALA A 115 -30.59 -16.93 7.16
C ALA A 115 -30.43 -17.33 5.68
N ALA A 116 -29.27 -17.04 5.11
CA ALA A 116 -28.92 -17.32 3.73
C ALA A 116 -27.44 -17.67 3.59
N SER A 117 -27.07 -18.21 2.42
CA SER A 117 -25.67 -18.38 2.05
C SER A 117 -25.18 -17.07 1.44
N TYR A 118 -24.19 -16.47 2.08
CA TYR A 118 -23.52 -15.25 1.62
C TYR A 118 -22.09 -15.60 1.24
N PHE A 119 -21.58 -14.95 0.20
CA PHE A 119 -20.25 -15.17 -0.34
C PHE A 119 -19.17 -14.45 0.46
N SER A 120 -19.44 -13.20 0.84
CA SER A 120 -18.51 -12.35 1.56
C SER A 120 -19.24 -11.34 2.44
N ALA A 121 -18.49 -10.74 3.36
CA ALA A 121 -18.92 -9.58 4.14
C ALA A 121 -17.90 -8.45 3.98
N SER A 122 -18.39 -7.25 3.70
CA SER A 122 -17.57 -6.04 3.55
C SER A 122 -17.98 -4.97 4.56
N PHE A 123 -17.00 -4.20 5.02
CA PHE A 123 -17.12 -3.27 6.14
C PHE A 123 -16.52 -1.92 5.76
N LEU A 124 -17.21 -0.83 6.08
CA LEU A 124 -16.64 0.52 6.10
C LEU A 124 -16.24 0.87 7.54
N VAL A 125 -14.94 1.06 7.78
CA VAL A 125 -14.35 1.14 9.13
C VAL A 125 -13.29 2.21 9.27
N ALA A 126 -13.11 2.70 10.50
CA ALA A 126 -12.00 3.58 10.85
C ALA A 126 -11.55 3.40 12.31
N GLY A 127 -10.26 3.60 12.58
CA GLY A 127 -9.67 3.63 13.91
C GLY A 127 -9.47 5.07 14.37
N ASP A 128 -9.65 5.36 15.65
CA ASP A 128 -9.71 6.75 16.16
C ASP A 128 -8.47 7.20 16.94
N VAL A 129 -7.41 6.39 16.99
CA VAL A 129 -6.15 6.74 17.67
C VAL A 129 -5.04 6.94 16.64
N GLU A 130 -4.46 8.13 16.63
CA GLU A 130 -3.36 8.51 15.76
C GLU A 130 -2.12 7.63 15.98
N GLY A 131 -1.48 7.23 14.88
CA GLY A 131 -0.25 6.41 14.92
C GLY A 131 -0.47 4.95 15.33
N ALA A 132 -1.71 4.51 15.52
CA ALA A 132 -2.03 3.14 15.90
C ALA A 132 -2.91 2.45 14.86
N THR A 133 -2.63 1.18 14.61
CA THR A 133 -3.57 0.28 13.94
C THR A 133 -4.52 -0.31 14.97
N VAL A 134 -5.82 -0.29 14.68
CA VAL A 134 -6.85 -0.86 15.55
C VAL A 134 -7.41 -2.12 14.90
N SER A 135 -7.45 -3.21 15.65
CA SER A 135 -8.04 -4.47 15.16
C SER A 135 -8.85 -5.22 16.21
N GLY A 136 -9.76 -6.06 15.76
CA GLY A 136 -10.50 -7.01 16.59
C GLY A 136 -11.23 -8.06 15.74
N ASN A 137 -11.47 -9.25 16.32
CA ASN A 137 -12.11 -10.34 15.60
C ASN A 137 -13.63 -10.15 15.51
N VAL A 138 -14.14 -10.19 14.29
CA VAL A 138 -15.56 -10.31 13.98
C VAL A 138 -15.89 -11.80 13.88
N SER A 139 -16.91 -12.23 14.63
CA SER A 139 -17.36 -13.62 14.65
C SER A 139 -18.61 -13.79 13.80
N PHE A 140 -18.56 -14.69 12.84
CA PHE A 140 -19.69 -15.07 11.99
C PHE A 140 -20.28 -16.38 12.51
N THR A 141 -21.55 -16.37 12.93
CA THR A 141 -22.23 -17.57 13.43
C THR A 141 -23.15 -18.15 12.36
N TYR A 142 -23.00 -19.44 12.10
CA TYR A 142 -23.78 -20.16 11.10
C TYR A 142 -24.96 -20.92 11.72
N SER A 143 -25.92 -21.33 10.88
CA SER A 143 -27.14 -22.02 11.32
C SER A 143 -26.88 -23.39 11.95
N ASP A 144 -25.69 -23.96 11.76
CA ASP A 144 -25.22 -25.20 12.39
C ASP A 144 -24.53 -24.97 13.75
N ASN A 145 -24.50 -23.72 14.23
CA ASN A 145 -23.78 -23.23 15.42
C ASN A 145 -22.24 -23.26 15.32
N THR A 146 -21.67 -23.51 14.15
CA THR A 146 -20.24 -23.25 13.94
C THR A 146 -19.98 -21.74 13.82
N THR A 147 -18.73 -21.35 14.04
CA THR A 147 -18.29 -19.96 13.88
C THR A 147 -17.03 -19.88 13.02
N SER A 148 -16.86 -18.76 12.33
CA SER A 148 -15.59 -18.35 11.74
C SER A 148 -15.24 -16.95 12.23
N GLU A 149 -13.94 -16.64 12.27
CA GLU A 149 -13.43 -15.37 12.76
C GLU A 149 -12.71 -14.63 11.64
N PHE A 150 -12.83 -13.31 11.62
CA PHE A 150 -12.07 -12.42 10.74
C PHE A 150 -11.49 -11.27 11.55
N GLU A 151 -10.19 -11.01 11.42
CA GLU A 151 -9.61 -9.81 12.02
C GLU A 151 -10.06 -8.57 11.23
N LEU A 152 -10.98 -7.79 11.81
CA LEU A 152 -11.35 -6.49 11.29
C LEU A 152 -10.33 -5.46 11.77
N ARG A 153 -9.38 -5.15 10.89
CA ARG A 153 -8.27 -4.21 11.11
C ARG A 153 -8.45 -2.95 10.30
N THR A 154 -8.14 -1.81 10.90
CA THR A 154 -8.16 -0.51 10.24
C THR A 154 -7.02 0.37 10.74
N LEU A 155 -6.56 1.25 9.86
CA LEU A 155 -5.57 2.26 10.21
C LEU A 155 -6.26 3.42 10.95
N ASN A 156 -5.47 4.33 11.47
CA ASN A 156 -5.99 5.60 11.98
C ASN A 156 -6.74 6.35 10.88
N TRP A 157 -7.91 6.87 11.23
CA TRP A 157 -8.76 7.67 10.36
C TRP A 157 -8.04 8.91 9.82
N PHE A 158 -7.07 9.42 10.58
CA PHE A 158 -6.16 10.48 10.19
C PHE A 158 -4.75 10.10 10.63
N SER A 159 -3.79 10.26 9.72
CA SER A 159 -2.35 10.17 10.02
C SER A 159 -1.63 11.39 9.45
N PHE A 160 -0.74 11.97 10.25
CA PHE A 160 0.30 12.82 9.71
C PHE A 160 1.15 12.01 8.68
N LEU A 161 1.66 12.67 7.64
CA LEU A 161 2.40 12.11 6.48
C LEU A 161 1.58 11.36 5.39
N THR A 162 0.25 11.45 5.37
CA THR A 162 -0.63 10.89 4.31
C THR A 162 -0.45 9.40 3.99
N ILE A 163 0.03 8.59 4.94
CA ILE A 163 0.43 7.19 4.69
C ILE A 163 -0.74 6.28 4.28
N ASN A 164 -1.98 6.70 4.58
CA ASN A 164 -3.17 5.88 4.45
C ASN A 164 -4.09 6.41 3.34
N ARG A 165 -4.52 5.55 2.41
CA ARG A 165 -5.62 5.85 1.49
C ARG A 165 -6.84 5.00 1.82
N GLY A 166 -7.92 5.66 2.24
CA GLY A 166 -9.23 5.04 2.45
C GLY A 166 -10.08 5.01 1.17
N GLU A 167 -11.21 4.29 1.24
CA GLU A 167 -12.23 4.27 0.18
C GLU A 167 -13.00 5.59 0.13
N ILE A 168 -13.31 6.16 1.31
CA ILE A 168 -13.91 7.49 1.42
C ILE A 168 -12.89 8.43 2.03
N ILE A 169 -12.52 9.47 1.28
CA ILE A 169 -11.50 10.46 1.65
C ILE A 169 -12.18 11.80 1.90
N PHE A 170 -11.84 12.41 3.03
CA PHE A 170 -12.28 13.74 3.40
C PHE A 170 -11.08 14.69 3.34
N PRO A 171 -11.22 15.89 2.73
CA PRO A 171 -10.09 16.81 2.54
C PRO A 171 -9.68 17.55 3.83
N SER A 172 -10.39 17.33 4.93
CA SER A 172 -10.10 17.93 6.22
C SER A 172 -10.75 17.12 7.34
N ARG A 173 -10.45 17.50 8.57
CA ARG A 173 -11.18 17.10 9.78
C ARG A 173 -11.45 18.30 10.67
N PHE A 174 -12.50 18.22 11.47
CA PHE A 174 -12.75 19.19 12.52
C PHE A 174 -11.96 18.85 13.77
N THR A 175 -11.23 19.82 14.29
CA THR A 175 -10.68 19.77 15.64
C THR A 175 -11.72 20.28 16.64
N SER A 176 -11.39 20.27 17.93
CA SER A 176 -12.27 20.82 18.96
C SER A 176 -12.65 22.29 18.74
N ASN A 177 -11.78 23.07 18.09
CA ASN A 177 -11.94 24.53 17.94
C ASN A 177 -11.74 25.07 16.51
N GLY A 178 -11.52 24.21 15.51
CA GLY A 178 -11.23 24.64 14.14
C GLY A 178 -11.22 23.50 13.13
N SER A 179 -10.61 23.75 11.98
CA SER A 179 -10.41 22.74 10.93
C SER A 179 -8.92 22.50 10.74
N ASP A 180 -8.56 21.23 10.55
CA ASP A 180 -7.25 20.80 10.11
C ASP A 180 -7.41 20.19 8.71
N PHE A 181 -6.57 20.63 7.78
CA PHE A 181 -6.70 20.31 6.35
C PHE A 181 -5.90 19.07 5.92
N ASN A 182 -5.36 18.31 6.87
CA ASN A 182 -4.91 16.98 6.54
C ASN A 182 -6.12 16.06 6.28
N SER A 183 -5.97 15.17 5.31
CA SER A 183 -7.04 14.26 4.91
C SER A 183 -7.43 13.28 6.02
N SER A 184 -8.69 12.91 6.07
CA SER A 184 -9.17 11.81 6.91
C SER A 184 -9.92 10.77 6.08
N HIS A 185 -10.01 9.54 6.58
CA HIS A 185 -10.25 8.35 5.77
C HIS A 185 -11.20 7.37 6.46
N ILE A 186 -12.09 6.77 5.67
CA ILE A 186 -12.84 5.56 6.01
C ILE A 186 -12.38 4.45 5.06
N PHE A 187 -12.06 3.29 5.62
CA PHE A 187 -11.45 2.18 4.91
C PHE A 187 -12.47 1.09 4.63
N GLU A 188 -12.38 0.47 3.45
CA GLU A 188 -13.12 -0.75 3.14
C GLU A 188 -12.30 -2.00 3.50
N ARG A 189 -12.95 -2.99 4.11
CA ARG A 189 -12.38 -4.31 4.40
C ARG A 189 -13.36 -5.40 4.03
N THR A 190 -12.90 -6.43 3.34
CA THR A 190 -13.73 -7.55 2.90
C THR A 190 -13.15 -8.87 3.39
N THR A 191 -14.04 -9.78 3.79
CA THR A 191 -13.69 -11.16 4.13
C THR A 191 -14.55 -12.14 3.33
N ALA A 192 -13.95 -13.26 2.92
CA ALA A 192 -14.68 -14.42 2.45
C ALA A 192 -15.52 -15.04 3.57
N LEU A 193 -16.66 -15.63 3.21
CA LEU A 193 -17.46 -16.48 4.09
C LEU A 193 -17.38 -17.93 3.58
N PRO A 194 -17.37 -18.95 4.46
CA PRO A 194 -17.28 -20.36 4.07
C PRO A 194 -18.41 -20.77 3.13
N ALA A 195 -18.03 -21.32 1.98
CA ALA A 195 -18.98 -21.81 0.99
C ALA A 195 -19.91 -22.90 1.57
N GLY A 196 -21.19 -22.86 1.22
CA GLY A 196 -22.17 -23.86 1.64
C GLY A 196 -22.70 -23.69 3.07
N LYS A 197 -22.18 -22.74 3.86
CA LYS A 197 -22.76 -22.39 5.17
C LYS A 197 -23.83 -21.32 5.06
N THR A 198 -24.75 -21.32 6.01
CA THR A 198 -25.85 -20.36 6.13
C THR A 198 -25.59 -19.43 7.30
N LEU A 199 -25.25 -18.16 7.01
CA LEU A 199 -24.98 -17.16 8.04
C LEU A 199 -26.27 -16.83 8.80
N SER A 200 -26.17 -16.66 10.11
CA SER A 200 -27.31 -16.31 10.97
C SER A 200 -27.09 -15.01 11.74
N SER A 201 -25.84 -14.71 12.12
CA SER A 201 -25.50 -13.45 12.79
C SER A 201 -24.02 -13.12 12.68
N ILE A 202 -23.73 -11.83 12.81
CA ILE A 202 -22.39 -11.26 12.87
C ILE A 202 -22.23 -10.65 14.27
N THR A 203 -21.14 -10.98 14.96
CA THR A 203 -20.81 -10.38 16.26
C THR A 203 -19.56 -9.53 16.10
N LEU A 204 -19.69 -8.23 16.33
CA LEU A 204 -18.57 -7.29 16.28
C LEU A 204 -17.67 -7.44 17.51
N PRO A 205 -16.37 -7.11 17.42
CA PRO A 205 -15.46 -7.22 18.55
C PRO A 205 -15.81 -6.25 19.69
N ILE A 206 -15.18 -6.46 20.85
CA ILE A 206 -15.13 -5.46 21.92
C ILE A 206 -13.84 -4.65 21.73
N LYS A 207 -13.94 -3.50 21.06
CA LYS A 207 -12.82 -2.56 20.80
C LYS A 207 -13.30 -1.12 21.00
N ASN A 208 -13.48 -0.77 22.27
CA ASN A 208 -14.04 0.51 22.72
C ASN A 208 -13.13 1.26 23.71
N ASN A 209 -11.85 0.89 23.82
CA ASN A 209 -10.87 1.56 24.67
C ASN A 209 -10.26 2.76 23.93
N ALA A 210 -10.57 3.98 24.36
CA ALA A 210 -10.08 5.21 23.75
C ALA A 210 -8.55 5.42 23.87
N THR A 211 -7.86 4.70 24.76
CA THR A 211 -6.40 4.77 24.91
C THR A 211 -5.68 3.81 23.96
N GLU A 212 -6.25 2.61 23.74
CA GLU A 212 -5.68 1.60 22.85
C GLU A 212 -6.17 1.73 21.41
N GLY A 213 -7.23 2.51 21.17
CA GLY A 213 -7.92 2.62 19.90
C GLY A 213 -9.30 1.96 19.92
N ARG A 214 -10.30 2.71 19.44
CA ARG A 214 -11.66 2.23 19.21
C ARG A 214 -11.82 1.85 17.75
N LEU A 215 -12.55 0.76 17.52
CA LEU A 215 -12.91 0.32 16.17
C LEU A 215 -14.31 0.84 15.85
N HIS A 216 -14.40 1.66 14.81
CA HIS A 216 -15.67 2.21 14.34
C HIS A 216 -16.13 1.50 13.07
N VAL A 217 -17.42 1.20 12.98
CA VAL A 217 -18.11 0.65 11.80
C VAL A 217 -19.17 1.64 11.35
N PHE A 218 -19.12 2.03 10.08
CA PHE A 218 -20.08 2.92 9.44
C PHE A 218 -21.16 2.15 8.68
N ALA A 219 -20.77 1.09 7.97
CA ALA A 219 -21.68 0.25 7.22
C ALA A 219 -21.13 -1.18 7.08
N ILE A 220 -22.03 -2.13 6.89
CA ILE A 220 -21.72 -3.52 6.54
C ILE A 220 -22.59 -3.91 5.36
N SER A 221 -22.01 -4.60 4.38
CA SER A 221 -22.74 -5.18 3.27
C SER A 221 -22.33 -6.63 3.07
N LEU A 222 -23.28 -7.49 2.75
CA LEU A 222 -23.04 -8.88 2.40
C LEU A 222 -23.14 -9.05 0.89
N TRP A 223 -22.35 -9.94 0.30
CA TRP A 223 -22.55 -10.31 -1.11
C TRP A 223 -23.35 -11.61 -1.20
N GLN A 224 -24.43 -11.60 -1.97
CA GLN A 224 -25.25 -12.79 -2.20
C GLN A 224 -25.20 -13.19 -3.68
N SER A 225 -24.96 -14.48 -3.93
CA SER A 225 -25.04 -15.10 -5.25
C SER A 225 -25.28 -16.61 -5.06
N SER A 226 -25.63 -17.32 -6.14
CA SER A 226 -25.87 -18.77 -6.12
C SER A 226 -25.02 -19.56 -7.12
N ASP A 227 -24.20 -18.85 -7.90
CA ASP A 227 -23.38 -19.41 -8.97
C ASP A 227 -22.17 -18.49 -9.23
N VAL A 228 -21.43 -18.74 -10.31
CA VAL A 228 -20.46 -17.79 -10.83
C VAL A 228 -21.16 -16.49 -11.24
N SER A 229 -20.68 -15.37 -10.73
CA SER A 229 -21.25 -14.03 -10.96
C SER A 229 -20.18 -12.95 -11.04
N VAL A 230 -20.41 -11.98 -11.91
CA VAL A 230 -19.65 -10.71 -11.93
C VAL A 230 -20.04 -9.89 -10.71
N GLN A 231 -19.06 -9.43 -9.94
CA GLN A 231 -19.25 -8.49 -8.83
C GLN A 231 -19.11 -7.04 -9.29
N SER A 232 -18.05 -6.74 -10.05
CA SER A 232 -17.77 -5.37 -10.48
C SER A 232 -17.00 -5.34 -11.80
N VAL A 233 -17.12 -4.20 -12.48
CA VAL A 233 -16.34 -3.82 -13.67
C VAL A 233 -15.66 -2.50 -13.33
N ARG A 234 -14.34 -2.51 -13.26
CA ARG A 234 -13.52 -1.37 -12.83
C ARG A 234 -12.62 -0.92 -13.98
N PRO A 235 -12.91 0.24 -14.60
CA PRO A 235 -12.02 0.84 -15.59
C PRO A 235 -10.76 1.36 -14.89
N THR A 236 -9.60 0.82 -15.26
CA THR A 236 -8.32 1.32 -14.74
C THR A 236 -7.73 2.36 -15.68
N GLN A 237 -6.76 3.14 -15.22
CA GLN A 237 -5.90 3.92 -16.14
C GLN A 237 -4.64 3.15 -16.55
N LYS A 238 -4.56 1.85 -16.26
CA LYS A 238 -3.51 0.93 -16.73
C LYS A 238 -3.73 0.55 -18.19
N TRP A 239 -2.64 0.20 -18.88
CA TRP A 239 -2.68 -0.18 -20.29
C TRP A 239 -1.67 -1.26 -20.63
N THR A 240 -1.97 -2.01 -21.69
CA THR A 240 -1.08 -2.99 -22.29
C THR A 240 -0.76 -2.61 -23.74
N GLY A 241 0.42 -3.01 -24.23
CA GLY A 241 0.84 -2.81 -25.62
C GLY A 241 0.70 -1.35 -26.09
N ASN A 242 -0.04 -1.13 -27.18
CA ASN A 242 -0.20 0.17 -27.85
C ASN A 242 -1.29 1.07 -27.23
N GLY A 243 -1.51 0.98 -25.91
CA GLY A 243 -2.51 1.79 -25.21
C GLY A 243 -3.90 1.13 -25.12
N THR A 244 -3.97 -0.20 -25.19
CA THR A 244 -5.18 -0.94 -24.86
C THR A 244 -5.46 -0.80 -23.36
N GLN A 245 -6.58 -0.20 -22.98
CA GLN A 245 -6.94 0.00 -21.58
C GLN A 245 -7.19 -1.35 -20.91
N VAL A 246 -6.71 -1.50 -19.68
CA VAL A 246 -7.05 -2.64 -18.83
C VAL A 246 -8.33 -2.33 -18.06
N VAL A 247 -9.33 -3.19 -18.21
CA VAL A 247 -10.56 -3.19 -17.41
C VAL A 247 -10.52 -4.41 -16.51
N GLU A 248 -10.66 -4.20 -15.21
CA GLU A 248 -10.66 -5.27 -14.22
C GLU A 248 -12.10 -5.74 -13.96
N VAL A 249 -12.33 -7.04 -14.08
CA VAL A 249 -13.62 -7.68 -13.79
C VAL A 249 -13.46 -8.57 -12.56
N THR A 250 -14.18 -8.28 -11.49
CA THR A 250 -14.19 -9.13 -10.30
C THR A 250 -15.23 -10.24 -10.48
N VAL A 251 -14.80 -11.51 -10.39
CA VAL A 251 -15.66 -12.69 -10.55
C VAL A 251 -15.66 -13.51 -9.28
N ASN A 252 -16.86 -13.79 -8.77
CA ASN A 252 -17.10 -14.61 -7.58
C ASN A 252 -17.62 -15.98 -7.98
N ASN A 253 -17.28 -17.03 -7.22
CA ASN A 253 -17.94 -18.33 -7.34
C ASN A 253 -18.68 -18.67 -6.03
N ALA A 254 -19.96 -18.33 -5.97
CA ALA A 254 -20.87 -18.74 -4.90
C ALA A 254 -21.55 -20.10 -5.18
N GLY A 255 -21.20 -20.75 -6.29
CA GLY A 255 -21.72 -22.05 -6.69
C GLY A 255 -21.13 -23.22 -5.91
N SER A 256 -21.43 -24.44 -6.35
CA SER A 256 -20.99 -25.68 -5.69
C SER A 256 -19.85 -26.41 -6.40
N LYS A 257 -19.41 -25.92 -7.56
CA LYS A 257 -18.39 -26.56 -8.40
C LYS A 257 -17.27 -25.58 -8.71
N CYS A 258 -16.05 -26.10 -8.81
CA CYS A 258 -14.95 -25.31 -9.35
C CYS A 258 -15.13 -25.11 -10.85
N VAL A 259 -14.82 -23.90 -11.31
CA VAL A 259 -14.42 -23.66 -12.70
C VAL A 259 -13.07 -24.33 -12.91
N ALA A 260 -12.93 -25.15 -13.94
CA ALA A 260 -11.72 -25.93 -14.25
C ALA A 260 -11.66 -26.29 -15.75
N GLY A 261 -10.59 -26.98 -16.17
CA GLY A 261 -10.40 -27.39 -17.55
C GLY A 261 -10.12 -26.20 -18.47
N ALA A 262 -10.99 -25.97 -19.45
CA ALA A 262 -10.84 -24.84 -20.38
C ALA A 262 -11.09 -23.46 -19.73
N GLY A 263 -11.54 -23.40 -18.47
CA GLY A 263 -11.74 -22.14 -17.76
C GLY A 263 -12.91 -21.30 -18.30
N LEU A 264 -12.88 -20.00 -17.98
CA LEU A 264 -13.83 -19.00 -18.44
C LEU A 264 -13.11 -17.91 -19.22
N ASN A 265 -13.66 -17.54 -20.37
CA ASN A 265 -13.31 -16.30 -21.05
C ASN A 265 -14.22 -15.17 -20.53
N VAL A 266 -13.61 -14.03 -20.25
CA VAL A 266 -14.29 -12.82 -19.79
C VAL A 266 -14.08 -11.72 -20.82
N THR A 267 -15.18 -11.17 -21.32
CA THR A 267 -15.16 -10.03 -22.25
C THR A 267 -16.07 -8.93 -21.74
N VAL A 268 -15.72 -7.69 -22.06
CA VAL A 268 -16.45 -6.46 -21.72
C VAL A 268 -16.73 -5.67 -23.00
N SER A 269 -17.97 -5.26 -23.19
CA SER A 269 -18.39 -4.47 -24.35
C SER A 269 -19.47 -3.46 -23.97
N GLY A 270 -19.64 -2.40 -24.75
CA GLY A 270 -20.65 -1.39 -24.52
C GLY A 270 -20.62 -0.31 -25.59
N ASP A 271 -21.39 0.75 -25.38
CA ASP A 271 -21.45 1.85 -26.33
C ASP A 271 -20.11 2.59 -26.41
N GLY A 272 -19.42 2.45 -27.54
CA GLY A 272 -18.16 3.15 -27.84
C GLY A 272 -16.88 2.35 -27.55
N PHE A 273 -16.97 1.13 -27.02
CA PHE A 273 -15.81 0.30 -26.71
C PHE A 273 -16.06 -1.20 -26.87
N THR A 274 -14.98 -1.97 -27.08
CA THR A 274 -15.06 -3.42 -27.24
C THR A 274 -13.80 -4.12 -26.72
N THR A 275 -13.94 -5.38 -26.36
CA THR A 275 -12.81 -6.22 -25.98
C THR A 275 -11.92 -6.52 -27.18
N VAL A 276 -10.62 -6.33 -27.00
CA VAL A 276 -9.58 -6.75 -27.96
C VAL A 276 -8.68 -7.84 -27.40
N SER A 277 -8.59 -7.94 -26.07
CA SER A 277 -7.94 -9.04 -25.36
C SER A 277 -8.87 -9.56 -24.28
N ALA A 278 -9.45 -10.74 -24.51
CA ALA A 278 -10.30 -11.38 -23.51
C ALA A 278 -9.47 -11.74 -22.27
N GLY A 279 -10.06 -11.53 -21.10
CA GLY A 279 -9.50 -12.06 -19.86
C GLY A 279 -9.77 -13.56 -19.77
N HIS A 280 -8.88 -14.29 -19.11
CA HIS A 280 -9.03 -15.72 -18.90
C HIS A 280 -8.96 -16.09 -17.42
N LEU A 281 -9.83 -17.01 -17.01
CA LEU A 281 -9.94 -17.50 -15.65
C LEU A 281 -9.97 -19.03 -15.68
N LYS A 282 -8.81 -19.64 -15.47
CA LYS A 282 -8.64 -21.10 -15.56
C LYS A 282 -9.23 -21.85 -14.36
N ARG A 283 -9.09 -21.28 -13.16
CA ARG A 283 -9.50 -21.87 -11.89
C ARG A 283 -10.20 -20.88 -10.98
N LEU A 284 -11.41 -21.22 -10.54
CA LEU A 284 -12.16 -20.51 -9.50
C LEU A 284 -13.06 -21.49 -8.76
N CYS A 285 -12.73 -21.81 -7.50
CA CYS A 285 -13.47 -22.78 -6.69
C CYS A 285 -14.56 -22.11 -5.82
N PRO A 286 -15.53 -22.88 -5.29
CA PRO A 286 -16.55 -22.34 -4.39
C PRO A 286 -15.98 -21.53 -3.23
N GLY A 287 -16.51 -20.33 -3.00
CA GLY A 287 -16.06 -19.40 -1.96
C GLY A 287 -14.87 -18.51 -2.35
N ASP A 288 -14.36 -18.64 -3.57
CA ASP A 288 -13.20 -17.88 -4.05
C ASP A 288 -13.62 -16.72 -4.98
N GLN A 289 -12.75 -15.72 -5.08
CA GLN A 289 -12.88 -14.51 -5.90
C GLN A 289 -11.59 -14.29 -6.69
N LYS A 290 -11.72 -13.85 -7.94
CA LYS A 290 -10.59 -13.38 -8.74
C LYS A 290 -10.91 -12.10 -9.49
N VAL A 291 -9.91 -11.25 -9.63
CA VAL A 291 -9.91 -10.11 -10.55
C VAL A 291 -9.30 -10.59 -11.87
N VAL A 292 -10.01 -10.33 -12.97
CA VAL A 292 -9.61 -10.70 -14.33
C VAL A 292 -9.36 -9.43 -15.13
N ALA A 293 -8.16 -9.27 -15.68
CA ALA A 293 -7.83 -8.17 -16.57
C ALA A 293 -8.37 -8.43 -17.99
N VAL A 294 -9.10 -7.47 -18.54
CA VAL A 294 -9.65 -7.50 -19.90
C VAL A 294 -9.12 -6.30 -20.67
N GLY A 295 -8.50 -6.54 -21.83
CA GLY A 295 -8.01 -5.47 -22.70
C GLY A 295 -9.13 -4.91 -23.57
N VAL A 296 -9.39 -3.61 -23.44
CA VAL A 296 -10.49 -2.89 -24.11
C VAL A 296 -9.95 -1.76 -24.98
N GLU A 297 -10.50 -1.63 -26.19
CA GLU A 297 -10.27 -0.48 -27.08
C GLU A 297 -11.55 0.33 -27.27
N GLY A 298 -11.37 1.62 -27.49
CA GLY A 298 -12.45 2.60 -27.61
C GLY A 298 -12.65 3.39 -26.33
N SER A 299 -13.70 4.20 -26.30
CA SER A 299 -14.05 5.07 -25.19
C SER A 299 -15.54 5.31 -25.16
N SER A 300 -16.13 5.36 -23.98
CA SER A 300 -17.54 5.76 -23.83
C SER A 300 -17.69 7.27 -23.88
N SER A 301 -18.85 7.76 -24.32
CA SER A 301 -19.19 9.19 -24.27
C SER A 301 -19.72 9.60 -22.88
N GLY A 302 -18.94 9.32 -21.84
CA GLY A 302 -19.32 9.43 -20.42
C GLY A 302 -19.75 8.10 -19.82
N SER A 303 -20.43 8.17 -18.67
CA SER A 303 -20.96 7.00 -17.96
C SER A 303 -21.96 6.21 -18.82
N THR A 304 -21.78 4.88 -18.91
CA THR A 304 -22.59 3.97 -19.73
C THR A 304 -22.75 2.60 -19.08
N THR A 305 -23.52 1.72 -19.72
CA THR A 305 -23.66 0.32 -19.31
C THR A 305 -22.60 -0.53 -19.99
N ALA A 306 -21.78 -1.21 -19.19
CA ALA A 306 -20.88 -2.25 -19.65
C ALA A 306 -21.57 -3.62 -19.58
N THR A 307 -21.49 -4.36 -20.66
CA THR A 307 -21.96 -5.75 -20.76
C THR A 307 -20.77 -6.68 -20.63
N VAL A 308 -20.74 -7.47 -19.56
CA VAL A 308 -19.75 -8.52 -19.33
C VAL A 308 -20.30 -9.85 -19.79
N GLU A 309 -19.56 -10.55 -20.65
CA GLU A 309 -19.84 -11.93 -21.03
C GLU A 309 -18.80 -12.85 -20.39
N ILE A 310 -19.28 -13.83 -19.64
CA ILE A 310 -18.51 -14.96 -19.12
C ILE A 310 -18.92 -16.20 -19.91
N SER A 311 -17.95 -16.94 -20.47
CA SER A 311 -18.22 -18.12 -21.29
C SER A 311 -17.22 -19.26 -21.08
N ASP A 312 -17.76 -20.47 -20.85
CA ASP A 312 -17.06 -21.77 -20.93
C ASP A 312 -17.44 -22.56 -22.20
N GLY A 313 -18.07 -21.87 -23.17
CA GLY A 313 -18.82 -22.48 -24.27
C GLY A 313 -20.34 -22.25 -24.15
N THR A 314 -20.83 -21.97 -22.94
CA THR A 314 -22.16 -21.38 -22.69
C THR A 314 -22.00 -19.95 -22.21
N SER A 315 -22.62 -18.99 -22.91
CA SER A 315 -22.49 -17.57 -22.59
C SER A 315 -23.47 -17.15 -21.49
N LYS A 316 -22.96 -16.51 -20.44
CA LYS A 316 -23.74 -15.77 -19.43
C LYS A 316 -23.34 -14.31 -19.48
N THR A 317 -24.33 -13.43 -19.50
CA THR A 317 -24.12 -11.98 -19.61
C THR A 317 -24.61 -11.28 -18.35
N THR A 318 -23.86 -10.28 -17.89
CA THR A 318 -24.23 -9.37 -16.79
C THR A 318 -24.00 -7.93 -17.25
N SER A 319 -24.94 -7.05 -16.94
CA SER A 319 -24.83 -5.61 -17.24
C SER A 319 -24.46 -4.85 -15.98
N VAL A 320 -23.48 -3.96 -16.09
CA VAL A 320 -23.03 -3.06 -15.02
C VAL A 320 -23.20 -1.63 -15.50
N GLU A 321 -24.00 -0.84 -14.80
CA GLU A 321 -24.21 0.59 -15.10
C GLU A 321 -23.09 1.44 -14.50
N GLY A 322 -23.02 2.72 -14.89
CA GLY A 322 -22.12 3.67 -14.23
C GLY A 322 -20.67 3.66 -14.75
N VAL A 323 -20.34 2.85 -15.75
CA VAL A 323 -18.95 2.61 -16.18
C VAL A 323 -18.48 3.67 -17.18
N GLU A 324 -17.28 4.21 -16.98
CA GLU A 324 -16.63 5.14 -17.91
C GLU A 324 -15.34 4.52 -18.47
N ILE A 325 -15.30 4.27 -19.78
CA ILE A 325 -14.20 3.60 -20.48
C ILE A 325 -13.42 4.62 -21.30
N GLY A 326 -12.10 4.52 -21.24
CA GLY A 326 -11.15 5.37 -21.95
C GLY A 326 -9.95 5.74 -21.08
N LEU A 327 -8.78 5.79 -21.71
CA LEU A 327 -7.60 6.42 -21.10
C LEU A 327 -7.75 7.94 -21.17
N THR A 328 -7.49 8.62 -20.07
CA THR A 328 -7.56 10.08 -19.96
C THR A 328 -6.23 10.64 -19.49
N GLU A 329 -5.87 11.83 -19.97
CA GLU A 329 -4.73 12.57 -19.41
C GLU A 329 -5.02 12.95 -17.95
N TRP A 330 -3.99 12.90 -17.11
CA TRP A 330 -4.10 13.32 -15.72
C TRP A 330 -4.02 14.85 -15.61
N THR A 331 -4.89 15.44 -14.79
CA THR A 331 -4.79 16.83 -14.33
C THR A 331 -4.34 16.88 -12.88
N SER A 332 -4.04 18.07 -12.36
CA SER A 332 -3.74 18.26 -10.93
C SER A 332 -4.96 18.15 -10.02
N ASP A 333 -6.15 17.83 -10.55
CA ASP A 333 -7.36 17.65 -9.76
C ASP A 333 -7.32 16.31 -9.03
N HIS A 334 -7.69 16.28 -7.75
CA HIS A 334 -7.60 15.09 -6.90
C HIS A 334 -8.39 13.90 -7.48
N GLU A 335 -9.58 14.13 -8.04
CA GLU A 335 -10.37 13.08 -8.71
C GLU A 335 -9.61 12.48 -9.90
N SER A 336 -8.94 13.31 -10.71
CA SER A 336 -8.11 12.83 -11.81
C SER A 336 -6.91 12.04 -11.31
N LEU A 337 -6.21 12.54 -10.29
CA LEU A 337 -5.00 11.90 -9.75
C LEU A 337 -5.31 10.52 -9.16
N SER A 338 -6.46 10.40 -8.47
CA SER A 338 -6.89 9.17 -7.78
C SER A 338 -7.09 7.95 -8.68
N LYS A 339 -7.11 8.17 -10.00
CA LYS A 339 -7.26 7.15 -11.04
C LYS A 339 -5.93 6.54 -11.49
N HIS A 340 -4.78 7.15 -11.15
CA HIS A 340 -3.48 6.51 -11.35
C HIS A 340 -3.31 5.39 -10.30
N GLU A 341 -2.66 4.30 -10.71
CA GLU A 341 -2.51 3.10 -9.89
C GLU A 341 -1.13 2.49 -10.08
N SER A 342 -0.76 1.57 -9.18
CA SER A 342 0.47 0.81 -9.32
C SER A 342 0.46 0.04 -10.64
N PRO A 343 1.56 0.09 -11.42
CA PRO A 343 1.63 -0.62 -12.69
C PRO A 343 1.86 -2.11 -12.47
N ASP A 344 1.41 -2.94 -13.42
CA ASP A 344 1.48 -4.40 -13.29
C ASP A 344 2.91 -4.89 -12.99
N TRP A 345 3.94 -4.29 -13.60
CA TRP A 345 5.33 -4.67 -13.33
C TRP A 345 5.71 -4.49 -11.85
N PHE A 346 5.16 -3.48 -11.16
CA PHE A 346 5.41 -3.25 -9.74
C PHE A 346 4.65 -4.26 -8.90
N ASP A 347 3.41 -4.55 -9.29
CA ASP A 347 2.59 -5.57 -8.63
C ASP A 347 3.22 -6.95 -8.71
N GLU A 348 3.84 -7.28 -9.84
CA GLU A 348 4.51 -8.53 -10.16
C GLU A 348 5.92 -8.63 -9.56
N ALA A 349 6.58 -7.50 -9.28
CA ALA A 349 7.98 -7.42 -8.88
C ALA A 349 8.28 -7.98 -7.49
N LYS A 350 7.36 -7.84 -6.53
CA LYS A 350 7.39 -8.37 -5.14
C LYS A 350 8.55 -7.97 -4.23
N TYR A 351 9.78 -7.88 -4.74
CA TYR A 351 10.99 -7.75 -3.94
C TYR A 351 11.92 -6.68 -4.53
N GLY A 352 12.29 -5.71 -3.69
CA GLY A 352 13.21 -4.64 -4.04
C GLY A 352 14.29 -4.44 -2.98
N ILE A 353 15.37 -3.75 -3.37
CA ILE A 353 16.43 -3.32 -2.45
C ILE A 353 16.30 -1.82 -2.19
N PHE A 354 16.20 -1.43 -0.92
CA PHE A 354 16.30 -0.04 -0.49
C PHE A 354 17.77 0.26 -0.14
N ILE A 355 18.18 1.52 -0.27
CA ILE A 355 19.57 1.91 -0.02
C ILE A 355 19.58 3.29 0.65
N HIS A 356 19.94 3.32 1.94
CA HIS A 356 20.21 4.57 2.67
C HIS A 356 21.71 4.84 2.72
N TRP A 357 22.16 5.73 1.82
CA TRP A 357 23.56 6.09 1.67
C TRP A 357 23.76 7.58 1.47
N GLY A 358 24.57 8.19 2.34
CA GLY A 358 24.87 9.62 2.30
C GLY A 358 25.92 10.01 3.34
N PRO A 359 26.11 11.32 3.61
CA PRO A 359 27.11 11.78 4.57
C PRO A 359 26.95 11.20 5.98
N TYR A 360 25.72 10.86 6.39
CA TYR A 360 25.45 10.17 7.67
C TYR A 360 26.12 8.80 7.77
N SER A 361 26.47 8.14 6.66
CA SER A 361 27.26 6.89 6.68
C SER A 361 28.69 7.10 7.20
N VAL A 362 29.21 8.34 7.24
CA VAL A 362 30.52 8.69 7.82
C VAL A 362 30.50 8.56 9.34
N THR A 363 29.47 9.10 9.97
CA THR A 363 29.28 8.96 11.42
C THR A 363 28.85 7.55 11.73
N GLY A 364 27.94 7.01 10.93
CA GLY A 364 27.44 5.64 10.95
C GLY A 364 27.18 5.16 12.36
N TRP A 365 26.49 5.97 13.16
CA TRP A 365 26.23 5.71 14.58
C TRP A 365 24.74 5.80 14.82
N GLY A 366 24.15 4.71 15.29
CA GLY A 366 22.76 4.60 15.72
C GLY A 366 22.67 3.74 16.98
N ASN A 367 21.45 3.45 17.43
CA ASN A 367 21.27 2.61 18.62
C ASN A 367 21.55 1.12 18.35
N SER A 368 21.64 0.34 19.43
CA SER A 368 21.56 -1.13 19.41
C SER A 368 20.34 -1.63 20.21
N THR A 369 19.29 -0.83 20.30
CA THR A 369 18.06 -1.13 21.06
C THR A 369 16.82 -0.79 20.21
N PRO A 370 15.65 -1.41 20.45
CA PRO A 370 14.49 -1.39 19.54
C PRO A 370 13.69 -0.07 19.62
N TYR A 371 14.36 1.07 19.79
CA TYR A 371 13.75 2.39 19.74
C TYR A 371 14.14 3.07 18.43
N GLU A 372 13.22 3.85 17.86
CA GLU A 372 13.45 4.64 16.64
C GLU A 372 14.55 5.67 16.87
N SER A 373 15.76 5.34 16.42
CA SER A 373 16.99 6.08 16.66
C SER A 373 18.00 5.73 15.58
N TYR A 374 17.59 6.01 14.35
CA TYR A 374 18.26 5.55 13.14
C TYR A 374 19.58 6.29 12.90
N ALA A 375 20.56 5.61 12.29
CA ALA A 375 21.90 6.17 12.08
C ALA A 375 21.88 7.32 11.06
N GLU A 376 21.01 7.28 10.06
CA GLU A 376 20.81 8.36 9.09
C GLU A 376 20.17 9.62 9.71
N TRP A 377 19.70 9.52 10.96
CA TRP A 377 19.19 10.62 11.77
C TRP A 377 20.22 11.26 12.71
N PHE A 378 21.50 10.88 12.57
CA PHE A 378 22.58 11.35 13.43
C PHE A 378 22.60 12.87 13.60
N TRP A 379 22.43 13.65 12.51
CA TRP A 379 22.48 15.12 12.61
C TRP A 379 21.38 15.66 13.51
N TRP A 380 20.15 15.18 13.35
CA TRP A 380 19.00 15.61 14.14
C TRP A 380 19.19 15.29 15.63
N TYR A 381 19.49 14.02 15.94
CA TYR A 381 19.61 13.54 17.31
C TYR A 381 20.88 13.99 18.03
N SER A 382 21.95 14.32 17.31
CA SER A 382 23.16 14.86 17.95
C SER A 382 23.07 16.37 18.18
N THR A 383 22.20 17.10 17.44
CA THR A 383 22.01 18.55 17.57
C THR A 383 21.03 18.92 18.69
N HIS A 384 20.03 18.07 18.90
CA HIS A 384 19.10 18.22 20.02
C HIS A 384 19.55 17.25 21.11
N HIS A 385 19.64 17.69 22.36
CA HIS A 385 19.80 16.78 23.49
C HIS A 385 18.41 16.52 24.09
N PRO A 386 17.55 15.68 23.47
CA PRO A 386 16.31 15.34 24.11
C PRO A 386 16.62 14.64 25.44
N GLU A 387 15.74 14.80 26.42
CA GLU A 387 15.77 14.00 27.66
C GLU A 387 15.69 12.48 27.39
N GLY A 388 15.56 12.07 26.11
CA GLY A 388 15.55 10.70 25.60
C GLY A 388 16.56 10.39 24.49
N ASP A 389 17.77 10.97 24.47
CA ASP A 389 18.88 10.45 23.62
C ASP A 389 19.33 9.08 24.13
N ARG A 390 18.57 8.04 23.74
CA ARG A 390 18.79 6.65 24.19
C ARG A 390 20.01 5.98 23.55
N SER A 391 20.58 6.60 22.52
CA SER A 391 21.66 6.03 21.70
C SER A 391 22.97 6.79 21.86
N ASN A 392 23.00 7.78 22.76
CA ASN A 392 24.16 8.61 23.05
C ASN A 392 24.72 9.30 21.79
N PHE A 393 23.86 9.78 20.89
CA PHE A 393 24.28 10.57 19.72
C PHE A 393 25.07 11.80 20.15
N TYR A 394 24.59 12.49 21.18
CA TYR A 394 25.24 13.68 21.73
C TYR A 394 26.58 13.35 22.38
N GLY A 395 26.70 12.26 23.15
CA GLY A 395 28.00 11.88 23.72
C GLY A 395 28.98 11.43 22.65
N TYR A 396 28.53 10.59 21.71
CA TYR A 396 29.36 10.10 20.62
C TYR A 396 29.91 11.23 19.75
N ARG A 397 29.07 12.23 19.41
CA ARG A 397 29.50 13.40 18.66
C ARG A 397 30.63 14.15 19.37
N LEU A 398 30.47 14.41 20.68
CA LEU A 398 31.48 15.10 21.48
C LEU A 398 32.78 14.31 21.59
N ASP A 399 32.68 13.02 21.91
CA ASP A 399 33.84 12.16 22.18
C ASP A 399 34.66 11.87 20.90
N THR A 400 33.98 11.79 19.75
CA THR A 400 34.60 11.43 18.46
C THR A 400 35.12 12.64 17.70
N TYR A 401 34.32 13.71 17.61
CA TYR A 401 34.62 14.85 16.73
C TYR A 401 34.97 16.13 17.49
N GLY A 402 34.63 16.23 18.77
CA GLY A 402 34.86 17.40 19.60
C GLY A 402 33.72 18.44 19.51
N PRO A 403 33.77 19.47 20.38
CA PRO A 403 32.67 20.42 20.55
C PRO A 403 32.49 21.37 19.35
N ASP A 404 33.56 21.63 18.59
CA ASP A 404 33.55 22.61 17.50
C ASP A 404 33.14 22.02 16.15
N TRP A 405 32.95 20.70 16.06
CA TRP A 405 32.60 20.01 14.83
C TRP A 405 31.17 20.34 14.38
N ALA A 406 30.97 20.56 13.08
CA ALA A 406 29.66 20.69 12.44
C ALA A 406 29.35 19.45 11.58
N TYR A 407 28.08 19.10 11.41
CA TYR A 407 27.72 17.89 10.64
C TYR A 407 28.27 17.88 9.22
N ASP A 408 28.34 19.03 8.56
CA ASP A 408 28.86 19.18 7.21
C ASP A 408 30.37 18.88 7.08
N ASP A 409 31.10 18.81 8.20
CA ASP A 409 32.50 18.36 8.21
C ASP A 409 32.61 16.86 7.83
N THR A 410 31.50 16.11 7.77
CA THR A 410 31.45 14.75 7.19
C THR A 410 31.71 14.73 5.69
N PHE A 411 31.45 15.82 4.97
CA PHE A 411 31.40 15.79 3.50
C PHE A 411 32.70 15.34 2.84
N PRO A 412 33.91 15.75 3.28
CA PRO A 412 35.16 15.24 2.70
C PRO A 412 35.39 13.74 2.97
N GLU A 413 34.82 13.19 4.04
CA GLU A 413 34.99 11.78 4.42
C GLU A 413 34.00 10.85 3.72
N PHE A 414 32.84 11.37 3.30
CA PHE A 414 31.96 10.72 2.34
C PHE A 414 32.62 10.72 0.97
N ASN A 415 33.40 9.70 0.65
CA ASN A 415 34.32 9.73 -0.51
C ASN A 415 33.99 8.70 -1.59
N ALA A 416 33.13 7.71 -1.32
CA ALA A 416 32.75 6.66 -2.28
C ALA A 416 33.96 5.98 -2.98
N SER A 417 35.11 5.92 -2.33
CA SER A 417 36.38 5.49 -2.94
C SER A 417 36.41 4.02 -3.37
N ASN A 418 35.57 3.20 -2.75
CA ASN A 418 35.37 1.78 -3.04
C ASN A 418 33.96 1.50 -3.60
N PHE A 419 33.20 2.52 -3.98
CA PHE A 419 31.89 2.35 -4.61
C PHE A 419 32.05 1.77 -6.02
N ASP A 420 31.50 0.57 -6.21
CA ASP A 420 31.36 -0.09 -7.51
C ASP A 420 29.86 -0.30 -7.82
N ALA A 421 29.34 0.54 -8.70
CA ALA A 421 27.95 0.49 -9.14
C ALA A 421 27.57 -0.86 -9.77
N LYS A 422 28.53 -1.53 -10.44
CA LYS A 422 28.29 -2.85 -11.03
C LYS A 422 28.15 -3.91 -9.95
N GLU A 423 29.02 -3.90 -8.93
CA GLU A 423 28.94 -4.86 -7.82
C GLU A 423 27.60 -4.75 -7.08
N TRP A 424 27.11 -3.51 -6.89
CA TRP A 424 25.82 -3.27 -6.25
C TRP A 424 24.66 -3.86 -7.06
N VAL A 425 24.55 -3.55 -8.36
CA VAL A 425 23.43 -4.07 -9.16
C VAL A 425 23.52 -5.58 -9.36
N ASP A 426 24.72 -6.15 -9.42
CA ASP A 426 24.91 -7.61 -9.42
C ASP A 426 24.46 -8.23 -8.10
N LEU A 427 24.74 -7.60 -6.95
CA LEU A 427 24.23 -8.05 -5.65
C LEU A 427 22.71 -8.03 -5.60
N PHE A 428 22.07 -6.97 -6.11
CA PHE A 428 20.60 -6.86 -6.11
C PHE A 428 19.96 -7.95 -6.99
N ALA A 429 20.53 -8.18 -8.18
CA ALA A 429 20.13 -9.27 -9.05
C ALA A 429 20.43 -10.65 -8.43
N ASP A 430 21.54 -10.80 -7.70
CA ASP A 430 21.89 -12.02 -6.97
C ASP A 430 20.88 -12.33 -5.86
N ALA A 431 20.42 -11.31 -5.15
CA ALA A 431 19.36 -11.40 -4.13
C ALA A 431 17.99 -11.78 -4.74
N GLY A 432 17.82 -11.65 -6.06
CA GLY A 432 16.56 -11.91 -6.76
C GLY A 432 15.61 -10.71 -6.80
N ALA A 433 16.06 -9.51 -6.41
CA ALA A 433 15.26 -8.30 -6.48
C ALA A 433 14.91 -7.95 -7.93
N LYS A 434 13.77 -7.28 -8.13
CA LYS A 434 13.30 -6.82 -9.44
C LYS A 434 13.37 -5.29 -9.59
N TYR A 435 13.62 -4.59 -8.49
CA TYR A 435 13.80 -3.15 -8.46
C TYR A 435 14.71 -2.74 -7.30
N PHE A 436 15.17 -1.50 -7.33
CA PHE A 436 15.83 -0.90 -6.17
C PHE A 436 15.39 0.56 -6.02
N VAL A 437 15.48 1.09 -4.80
CA VAL A 437 15.21 2.49 -4.47
C VAL A 437 16.42 3.00 -3.70
N ILE A 438 17.02 4.12 -4.13
CA ILE A 438 18.16 4.73 -3.44
C ILE A 438 17.79 6.11 -2.91
N THR A 439 18.25 6.45 -1.70
CA THR A 439 18.14 7.81 -1.15
C THR A 439 18.91 8.78 -2.05
N THR A 440 18.20 9.49 -2.93
CA THR A 440 18.82 10.52 -3.77
C THR A 440 19.13 11.78 -2.97
N LYS A 441 18.25 12.06 -2.01
CA LYS A 441 18.38 13.10 -0.98
C LYS A 441 17.58 12.70 0.26
N HIS A 442 18.25 12.63 1.41
CA HIS A 442 17.60 12.38 2.70
C HIS A 442 17.28 13.70 3.44
N HIS A 443 16.80 13.63 4.68
CA HIS A 443 16.39 14.82 5.47
C HIS A 443 17.53 15.84 5.72
N ASP A 444 18.79 15.43 5.58
CA ASP A 444 19.95 16.33 5.69
C ASP A 444 20.14 17.22 4.45
N GLY A 445 19.37 16.97 3.38
CA GLY A 445 19.36 17.70 2.12
C GLY A 445 20.59 17.52 1.24
N PHE A 446 21.44 16.52 1.50
CA PHE A 446 22.58 16.22 0.64
C PHE A 446 22.18 15.37 -0.56
N ALA A 447 22.31 15.91 -1.77
CA ALA A 447 21.97 15.21 -3.01
C ALA A 447 23.12 14.33 -3.52
N ILE A 448 22.83 13.08 -3.90
CA ILE A 448 23.80 12.19 -4.57
C ILE A 448 23.71 12.21 -6.11
N PHE A 449 22.99 13.18 -6.66
CA PHE A 449 22.72 13.40 -8.08
C PHE A 449 22.99 14.86 -8.47
N ASP A 450 22.89 15.19 -9.75
CA ASP A 450 22.99 16.56 -10.25
C ASP A 450 21.70 17.34 -9.97
N ALA A 451 21.72 18.14 -8.90
CA ALA A 451 20.61 19.01 -8.53
C ALA A 451 20.57 20.32 -9.35
N GLY A 452 21.42 20.48 -10.36
CA GLY A 452 21.52 21.68 -11.18
C GLY A 452 21.77 22.93 -10.34
N GLU A 453 21.07 24.02 -10.67
CA GLU A 453 21.23 25.31 -9.97
C GLU A 453 20.44 25.39 -8.65
N THR A 454 19.67 24.35 -8.29
CA THR A 454 18.82 24.38 -7.09
C THR A 454 19.60 24.23 -5.79
N SER A 455 20.75 23.56 -5.82
CA SER A 455 21.60 23.35 -4.64
C SER A 455 23.00 22.91 -5.04
N ASN A 456 24.03 23.44 -4.36
CA ASN A 456 25.39 22.91 -4.43
C ASN A 456 25.67 21.89 -3.31
N ARG A 457 24.70 21.57 -2.43
CA ARG A 457 24.86 20.58 -1.35
C ARG A 457 24.74 19.17 -1.93
N SER A 458 25.76 18.74 -2.68
CA SER A 458 25.73 17.45 -3.38
C SER A 458 27.07 16.74 -3.47
N SER A 459 27.00 15.45 -3.81
CA SER A 459 28.16 14.58 -4.09
C SER A 459 28.98 15.01 -5.30
N ILE A 460 28.45 15.88 -6.17
CA ILE A 460 29.19 16.47 -7.29
C ILE A 460 30.07 17.62 -6.79
N HIS A 461 29.59 18.40 -5.82
CA HIS A 461 30.30 19.57 -5.29
C HIS A 461 31.13 19.28 -4.06
N TYR A 462 30.93 18.16 -3.37
CA TYR A 462 31.67 17.77 -2.16
C TYR A 462 31.97 16.27 -2.18
N GLY A 463 32.81 15.81 -1.25
CA GLY A 463 33.12 14.37 -1.12
C GLY A 463 33.66 13.76 -2.42
N PRO A 464 32.92 12.81 -3.05
CA PRO A 464 33.42 12.04 -4.19
C PRO A 464 33.57 12.83 -5.49
N LYS A 465 32.93 14.01 -5.62
CA LYS A 465 32.89 14.81 -6.85
C LYS A 465 32.38 14.03 -8.06
N ARG A 466 31.34 13.22 -7.84
CA ARG A 466 30.79 12.25 -8.79
C ARG A 466 29.26 12.30 -8.73
N ASP A 467 28.62 11.98 -9.84
CA ASP A 467 27.17 11.75 -9.88
C ASP A 467 26.91 10.26 -9.59
N LEU A 468 26.74 9.95 -8.30
CA LEU A 468 26.63 8.57 -7.84
C LEU A 468 25.33 7.91 -8.29
N LEU A 469 24.24 8.68 -8.37
CA LEU A 469 22.96 8.20 -8.88
C LEU A 469 23.08 7.78 -10.35
N LYS A 470 23.68 8.64 -11.18
CA LYS A 470 23.88 8.33 -12.60
C LYS A 470 24.75 7.09 -12.79
N GLU A 471 25.83 6.97 -12.04
CA GLU A 471 26.69 5.78 -12.12
C GLU A 471 25.95 4.49 -11.77
N LEU A 472 25.09 4.51 -10.75
CA LEU A 472 24.26 3.36 -10.37
C LEU A 472 23.20 3.04 -11.44
N PHE A 473 22.51 4.05 -11.96
CA PHE A 473 21.46 3.87 -12.96
C PHE A 473 22.02 3.41 -14.31
N ASP A 474 23.17 3.95 -14.73
CA ASP A 474 23.88 3.53 -15.94
C ASP A 474 24.38 2.07 -15.79
N ALA A 475 24.86 1.67 -14.60
CA ALA A 475 25.25 0.31 -14.31
C ALA A 475 24.05 -0.66 -14.34
N ALA A 476 22.92 -0.28 -13.73
CA ALA A 476 21.70 -1.06 -13.80
C ALA A 476 21.24 -1.26 -15.25
N GLU A 477 21.20 -0.19 -16.06
CA GLU A 477 20.83 -0.27 -17.48
C GLU A 477 21.77 -1.17 -18.29
N THR A 478 23.08 -1.09 -18.00
CA THR A 478 24.09 -1.82 -18.76
C THR A 478 24.16 -3.31 -18.39
N TYR A 479 24.11 -3.61 -17.10
CA TYR A 479 24.42 -4.95 -16.59
C TYR A 479 23.20 -5.73 -16.11
N GLN A 480 22.14 -5.03 -15.68
CA GLN A 480 20.93 -5.63 -15.11
C GLN A 480 19.66 -4.89 -15.60
N PRO A 481 19.41 -4.78 -16.92
CA PRO A 481 18.36 -3.92 -17.49
C PRO A 481 16.92 -4.29 -17.08
N SER A 482 16.72 -5.47 -16.49
CA SER A 482 15.44 -5.88 -15.91
C SER A 482 15.16 -5.25 -14.54
N LEU A 483 16.19 -4.73 -13.84
CA LEU A 483 16.00 -4.02 -12.58
C LEU A 483 15.37 -2.65 -12.83
N LYS A 484 14.19 -2.45 -12.25
CA LYS A 484 13.53 -1.15 -12.23
C LYS A 484 14.24 -0.22 -11.26
N ARG A 485 14.33 1.05 -11.61
CA ARG A 485 15.18 2.04 -10.94
C ARG A 485 14.33 3.05 -10.22
N GLY A 486 14.33 3.03 -8.91
CA GLY A 486 13.57 3.94 -8.05
C GLY A 486 14.44 4.97 -7.37
N THR A 487 13.84 6.11 -7.06
CA THR A 487 14.47 7.23 -6.35
C THR A 487 13.70 7.53 -5.08
N TYR A 488 14.38 7.47 -3.95
CA TYR A 488 13.86 8.03 -2.71
C TYR A 488 14.13 9.52 -2.64
N PHE A 489 13.13 10.31 -2.25
CA PHE A 489 13.26 11.75 -2.11
C PHE A 489 12.60 12.25 -0.82
N SER A 490 13.40 12.81 0.08
CA SER A 490 12.84 13.47 1.25
C SER A 490 12.22 14.81 0.88
N LEU A 491 10.93 14.98 1.14
CA LEU A 491 10.24 16.25 0.92
C LEU A 491 10.75 17.35 1.85
N PRO A 492 10.80 17.16 3.19
CA PRO A 492 11.31 18.19 4.08
C PRO A 492 12.82 18.05 4.34
N GLU A 493 13.48 19.18 4.58
CA GLU A 493 14.88 19.23 5.02
C GLU A 493 14.95 19.84 6.42
N TRP A 494 15.64 19.18 7.36
CA TRP A 494 15.61 19.58 8.78
C TRP A 494 16.05 21.03 8.97
N PHE A 495 17.18 21.40 8.36
CA PHE A 495 17.89 22.64 8.67
C PHE A 495 18.14 23.54 7.45
N ASN A 496 17.44 23.30 6.34
CA ASN A 496 17.45 24.22 5.21
C ASN A 496 16.63 25.49 5.56
N PRO A 497 17.23 26.69 5.58
CA PRO A 497 16.53 27.92 5.92
C PRO A 497 15.32 28.23 5.02
N ASP A 498 15.35 27.81 3.76
CA ASP A 498 14.29 28.10 2.79
C ASP A 498 13.05 27.22 3.03
N PHE A 499 13.20 26.09 3.75
CA PHE A 499 12.09 25.27 4.21
C PHE A 499 11.34 25.88 5.40
N GLY A 500 11.92 26.88 6.09
CA GLY A 500 11.38 27.49 7.30
C GLY A 500 9.89 27.90 7.25
N PRO A 501 9.36 28.46 6.14
CA PRO A 501 7.93 28.76 6.00
C PRO A 501 7.00 27.54 6.09
N TYR A 502 7.51 26.34 5.82
CA TYR A 502 6.78 25.07 5.87
C TYR A 502 7.14 24.22 7.09
N GLY A 503 8.04 24.72 7.96
CA GLY A 503 8.55 23.98 9.09
C GLY A 503 7.44 23.52 10.03
N PHE A 504 7.59 22.30 10.56
CA PHE A 504 6.55 21.64 11.36
C PHE A 504 7.14 20.80 12.49
N VAL A 505 6.29 20.48 13.47
CA VAL A 505 6.58 19.51 14.53
C VAL A 505 5.73 18.27 14.24
N GLN A 506 6.37 17.11 14.06
CA GLN A 506 5.68 15.89 13.64
C GLN A 506 4.80 15.29 14.74
N PHE A 507 5.29 15.33 15.99
CA PHE A 507 4.54 14.83 17.14
C PHE A 507 4.42 15.91 18.21
N PRO A 508 3.28 16.09 18.90
CA PRO A 508 3.16 17.11 19.94
C PRO A 508 3.72 16.61 21.29
N THR A 509 4.97 16.13 21.34
CA THR A 509 5.63 15.59 22.55
C THR A 509 6.91 16.37 22.91
N PRO A 510 7.35 16.36 24.18
CA PRO A 510 8.60 17.02 24.59
C PRO A 510 9.88 16.48 23.92
N SER A 511 9.82 15.27 23.38
CA SER A 511 10.91 14.60 22.63
C SER A 511 10.67 14.57 21.13
N ALA A 512 9.74 15.40 20.63
CA ALA A 512 9.28 15.32 19.26
C ALA A 512 10.35 15.69 18.25
N VAL A 513 10.36 14.92 17.16
CA VAL A 513 11.03 15.30 15.94
C VAL A 513 10.31 16.50 15.33
N SER A 514 11.09 17.46 14.83
CA SER A 514 10.58 18.58 14.06
C SER A 514 11.45 18.81 12.84
N TRP A 515 10.90 19.52 11.87
CA TRP A 515 11.58 20.00 10.68
C TRP A 515 11.53 21.51 10.73
N PRO A 516 12.44 22.15 11.47
CA PRO A 516 12.31 23.57 11.76
C PRO A 516 12.61 24.46 10.56
N GLY A 517 13.35 23.96 9.55
CA GLY A 517 13.73 24.75 8.38
C GLY A 517 14.56 25.99 8.75
N VAL A 518 15.49 25.82 9.69
CA VAL A 518 16.43 26.86 10.14
C VAL A 518 17.81 26.25 10.36
N LEU A 519 18.87 27.06 10.35
CA LEU A 519 20.21 26.54 10.67
C LEU A 519 20.25 25.87 12.05
N ALA A 520 20.81 24.67 12.08
CA ALA A 520 21.12 23.94 13.31
C ALA A 520 21.97 24.80 14.25
N SER A 521 21.70 24.71 15.55
CA SER A 521 22.59 25.28 16.57
C SER A 521 23.51 24.17 17.07
N ASN A 522 24.83 24.37 16.99
CA ASN A 522 25.78 23.44 17.56
C ASN A 522 25.45 23.22 19.05
N PRO A 523 25.28 21.98 19.49
CA PRO A 523 24.80 21.64 20.84
C PRO A 523 25.74 22.06 21.98
N TYR A 524 27.05 22.19 21.72
CA TYR A 524 28.06 22.48 22.75
C TYR A 524 28.50 23.93 22.76
N THR A 525 28.61 24.56 21.58
CA THR A 525 29.09 25.95 21.45
C THR A 525 27.94 26.95 21.34
N GLY A 526 26.76 26.52 20.87
CA GLY A 526 25.62 27.39 20.57
C GLY A 526 25.76 28.15 19.25
N GLU A 527 26.87 28.02 18.53
CA GLU A 527 27.08 28.64 17.22
C GLU A 527 26.19 27.99 16.14
N LYS A 528 25.84 28.75 15.10
CA LYS A 528 25.07 28.18 13.98
C LYS A 528 25.95 27.32 13.10
N GLU A 529 25.55 26.07 12.87
CA GLU A 529 26.19 25.20 11.90
C GLU A 529 25.89 25.71 10.48
N PRO A 530 26.87 25.67 9.56
CA PRO A 530 26.64 26.02 8.17
C PRO A 530 25.69 25.04 7.50
N TYR A 531 24.92 25.51 6.51
CA TYR A 531 24.25 24.67 5.52
C TYR A 531 25.07 24.71 4.23
N THR A 532 26.18 23.97 4.22
CA THR A 532 27.20 24.00 3.18
C THR A 532 26.61 23.60 1.84
N GLY A 533 26.91 24.38 0.79
CA GLY A 533 26.35 24.20 -0.54
C GLY A 533 24.96 24.81 -0.74
N HIS A 534 24.39 25.51 0.25
CA HIS A 534 23.12 26.22 0.11
C HIS A 534 23.13 27.21 -1.06
N VAL A 535 22.13 27.11 -1.93
CA VAL A 535 21.78 28.14 -2.90
C VAL A 535 20.44 28.72 -2.48
N PRO A 536 20.37 30.00 -2.06
CA PRO A 536 19.11 30.58 -1.63
C PRO A 536 18.07 30.62 -2.74
N VAL A 537 16.88 30.11 -2.46
CA VAL A 537 15.72 30.13 -3.38
C VAL A 537 14.58 31.00 -2.87
N GLY A 538 13.61 31.34 -3.74
CA GLY A 538 12.46 32.16 -3.36
C GLY A 538 11.40 31.36 -2.60
N ASP A 539 11.10 30.16 -3.09
CA ASP A 539 10.13 29.23 -2.54
C ASP A 539 10.70 27.81 -2.59
N PHE A 540 10.86 27.16 -1.42
CA PHE A 540 11.48 25.83 -1.36
C PHE A 540 10.74 24.77 -2.19
N ILE A 541 9.41 24.85 -2.29
CA ILE A 541 8.64 23.85 -3.03
C ILE A 541 8.79 24.08 -4.53
N ALA A 542 8.56 25.31 -5.00
CA ALA A 542 8.54 25.64 -6.42
C ALA A 542 9.93 25.75 -7.05
N ASP A 543 10.93 26.20 -6.30
CA ASP A 543 12.27 26.51 -6.84
C ASP A 543 13.33 25.43 -6.51
N LEU A 544 13.05 24.50 -5.59
CA LEU A 544 14.00 23.43 -5.20
C LEU A 544 13.36 22.04 -5.25
N MET A 545 12.28 21.79 -4.50
CA MET A 545 11.67 20.46 -4.39
C MET A 545 11.18 19.94 -5.75
N VAL A 546 10.24 20.65 -6.38
CA VAL A 546 9.63 20.22 -7.65
C VAL A 546 10.70 20.12 -8.75
N PRO A 547 11.59 21.11 -8.97
CA PRO A 547 12.63 20.99 -9.99
C PRO A 547 13.58 19.80 -9.78
N GLN A 548 13.92 19.46 -8.53
CA GLN A 548 14.70 18.26 -8.25
C GLN A 548 13.92 16.97 -8.53
N MET A 549 12.64 16.90 -8.15
CA MET A 549 11.78 15.77 -8.49
C MET A 549 11.62 15.60 -10.01
N GLU A 550 11.46 16.70 -10.75
CA GLU A 550 11.44 16.72 -12.22
C GLU A 550 12.75 16.22 -12.83
N THR A 551 13.90 16.63 -12.27
CA THR A 551 15.22 16.14 -12.70
C THR A 551 15.30 14.61 -12.56
N LEU A 552 14.90 14.08 -11.40
CA LEU A 552 14.86 12.63 -11.16
C LEU A 552 13.88 11.90 -12.09
N ALA A 553 12.73 12.52 -12.38
CA ALA A 553 11.71 11.97 -13.26
C ALA A 553 12.12 11.94 -14.74
N TYR A 554 12.69 13.04 -15.23
CA TYR A 554 12.88 13.29 -16.66
C TYR A 554 14.29 13.03 -17.14
N ASP A 555 15.30 13.38 -16.34
CA ASP A 555 16.70 13.26 -16.77
C ASP A 555 17.30 11.93 -16.33
N TYR A 556 16.95 11.45 -15.13
CA TYR A 556 17.35 10.13 -14.63
C TYR A 556 16.36 9.02 -15.01
N GLY A 557 15.14 9.38 -15.42
CA GLY A 557 14.14 8.41 -15.86
C GLY A 557 13.74 7.43 -14.76
N THR A 558 13.50 7.90 -13.54
CA THR A 558 13.04 7.03 -12.43
C THR A 558 11.76 6.27 -12.79
N ASP A 559 11.68 5.02 -12.38
CA ASP A 559 10.50 4.16 -12.47
C ASP A 559 9.63 4.26 -11.21
N ILE A 560 10.20 4.68 -10.06
CA ILE A 560 9.51 4.85 -8.78
C ILE A 560 9.92 6.17 -8.13
N MET A 561 8.95 7.03 -7.83
CA MET A 561 9.15 8.18 -6.95
C MET A 561 8.72 7.80 -5.53
N TRP A 562 9.70 7.48 -4.68
CA TRP A 562 9.47 7.09 -3.30
C TRP A 562 9.70 8.30 -2.39
N CYS A 563 8.66 9.08 -2.10
CA CYS A 563 8.85 10.24 -1.23
C CYS A 563 8.84 9.85 0.25
N ASP A 564 9.24 10.76 1.12
CA ASP A 564 9.09 10.56 2.56
C ASP A 564 8.57 11.80 3.29
N CYS A 565 8.00 11.55 4.47
CA CYS A 565 7.41 12.50 5.39
C CYS A 565 6.16 13.27 4.92
N GLY A 566 5.60 13.04 3.72
CA GLY A 566 4.27 13.52 3.32
C GLY A 566 3.94 14.98 3.68
N ALA A 567 4.94 15.86 3.67
CA ALA A 567 4.86 17.22 4.20
C ALA A 567 4.30 18.19 3.14
N ALA A 568 4.49 19.51 3.36
CA ALA A 568 4.20 20.51 2.34
C ALA A 568 4.89 20.15 1.01
N ASN A 569 4.12 20.12 -0.08
CA ASN A 569 4.56 19.51 -1.35
C ASN A 569 3.99 20.22 -2.58
N GLY A 570 4.57 19.91 -3.73
CA GLY A 570 4.10 20.29 -5.07
C GLY A 570 3.61 19.10 -5.91
N THR A 571 3.23 18.00 -5.28
CA THR A 571 3.06 16.68 -5.92
C THR A 571 1.93 16.64 -6.94
N ALA A 572 0.84 17.38 -6.74
CA ALA A 572 -0.32 17.32 -7.64
C ALA A 572 0.01 17.73 -9.08
N GLY A 573 0.76 18.83 -9.26
CA GLY A 573 1.20 19.28 -10.58
C GLY A 573 2.28 18.36 -11.15
N PHE A 574 3.29 18.03 -10.34
CA PHE A 574 4.38 17.15 -10.73
C PHE A 574 3.88 15.76 -11.21
N ALA A 575 3.03 15.09 -10.43
CA ALA A 575 2.55 13.74 -10.72
C ALA A 575 1.74 13.71 -12.02
N ALA A 576 0.83 14.67 -12.22
CA ALA A 576 0.04 14.77 -13.44
C ALA A 576 0.93 14.89 -14.69
N GLU A 577 1.90 15.80 -14.68
CA GLU A 577 2.83 15.98 -15.80
C GLU A 577 3.74 14.77 -16.02
N TRP A 578 4.27 14.20 -14.94
CA TRP A 578 5.16 13.05 -15.00
C TRP A 578 4.46 11.81 -15.56
N TRP A 579 3.26 11.49 -15.09
CA TRP A 579 2.50 10.34 -15.57
C TRP A 579 2.09 10.48 -17.04
N ASN A 580 1.62 11.66 -17.46
CA ASN A 580 1.29 11.93 -18.85
C ASN A 580 2.52 11.76 -19.76
N LYS A 581 3.68 12.30 -19.34
CA LYS A 581 4.94 12.17 -20.08
C LYS A 581 5.42 10.72 -20.12
N ALA A 582 5.39 10.01 -18.99
CA ALA A 582 5.75 8.59 -18.92
C ALA A 582 4.87 7.76 -19.86
N ARG A 583 3.54 7.97 -19.85
CA ARG A 583 2.61 7.31 -20.77
C ARG A 583 2.94 7.60 -22.24
N ALA A 584 3.23 8.86 -22.59
CA ALA A 584 3.63 9.25 -23.94
C ALA A 584 4.94 8.59 -24.41
N GLU A 585 5.84 8.26 -23.47
CA GLU A 585 7.08 7.52 -23.70
C GLU A 585 6.91 5.99 -23.65
N GLY A 586 5.69 5.50 -23.40
CA GLY A 586 5.41 4.06 -23.24
C GLY A 586 5.94 3.47 -21.93
N ARG A 587 6.18 4.31 -20.92
CA ARG A 587 6.66 3.93 -19.60
C ARG A 587 5.51 3.92 -18.60
N GLN A 588 5.54 2.93 -17.71
CA GLN A 588 4.65 2.85 -16.55
C GLN A 588 5.48 3.09 -15.30
N VAL A 589 5.09 4.05 -14.48
CA VAL A 589 5.84 4.52 -13.31
C VAL A 589 4.98 4.39 -12.05
N ALA A 590 5.58 4.47 -10.86
CA ALA A 590 4.87 4.36 -9.60
C ALA A 590 5.26 5.46 -8.60
N ILE A 591 4.33 5.85 -7.74
CA ILE A 591 4.55 6.81 -6.64
C ILE A 591 3.96 6.31 -5.33
N ASN A 592 4.70 6.46 -4.22
CA ASN A 592 4.27 5.92 -2.93
C ASN A 592 3.26 6.83 -2.19
N SER A 593 2.72 6.35 -1.06
CA SER A 593 1.75 7.11 -0.24
C SER A 593 2.35 8.25 0.60
N ARG A 594 3.62 8.60 0.43
CA ARG A 594 4.31 9.59 1.27
C ARG A 594 4.71 10.86 0.53
N CYS A 595 4.19 11.06 -0.67
CA CYS A 595 4.41 12.28 -1.45
C CYS A 595 3.49 13.44 -1.06
N GLY A 596 2.71 13.31 0.03
CA GLY A 596 2.00 14.42 0.67
C GLY A 596 0.59 14.72 0.13
N ILE A 597 0.08 13.90 -0.79
CA ILE A 597 -1.34 13.88 -1.19
C ILE A 597 -1.79 12.43 -1.32
N ALA A 598 -2.93 12.08 -0.72
CA ALA A 598 -3.43 10.70 -0.69
C ALA A 598 -3.95 10.22 -2.06
N GLU A 599 -4.35 11.17 -2.91
CA GLU A 599 -4.92 10.91 -4.23
C GLU A 599 -3.87 10.64 -5.30
N ALA A 600 -2.59 10.95 -5.08
CA ALA A 600 -1.50 10.56 -5.97
C ALA A 600 -0.67 9.41 -5.38
N ALA A 601 -1.27 8.53 -4.58
CA ALA A 601 -0.62 7.37 -4.01
C ALA A 601 -1.00 6.11 -4.79
N ASP A 602 -0.03 5.42 -5.39
CA ASP A 602 -0.24 4.17 -6.11
C ASP A 602 -0.22 2.94 -5.19
N PHE A 603 0.53 3.03 -4.10
CA PHE A 603 0.68 1.98 -3.10
C PHE A 603 0.97 2.56 -1.71
N ASP A 604 0.54 1.85 -0.68
CA ASP A 604 0.75 2.24 0.72
C ASP A 604 2.10 1.74 1.26
N THR A 605 2.71 2.43 2.23
CA THR A 605 4.08 2.12 2.71
C THR A 605 4.20 1.97 4.24
N PRO A 606 3.61 0.91 4.83
CA PRO A 606 3.70 0.69 6.26
C PRO A 606 5.11 0.18 6.65
N GLU A 607 5.84 0.98 7.41
CA GLU A 607 7.22 0.69 7.83
C GLU A 607 7.30 -0.40 8.89
N TYR A 608 8.18 -1.39 8.69
CA TYR A 608 8.38 -2.53 9.59
C TYR A 608 7.10 -3.36 9.89
N GLN A 609 5.98 -3.13 9.20
CA GLN A 609 4.71 -3.78 9.51
C GLN A 609 4.44 -5.01 8.64
N THR A 610 3.62 -5.89 9.20
CA THR A 610 2.98 -7.02 8.52
C THR A 610 1.49 -7.00 8.81
N PHE A 611 0.70 -7.74 8.03
CA PHE A 611 -0.75 -7.87 8.24
C PHE A 611 -1.12 -9.30 8.62
N ALA A 612 -2.30 -9.53 9.20
CA ALA A 612 -2.80 -10.90 9.43
C ALA A 612 -3.59 -11.45 8.23
N SER A 613 -4.03 -10.57 7.33
CA SER A 613 -4.82 -10.88 6.15
C SER A 613 -4.36 -10.08 4.94
N ALA A 614 -4.69 -10.57 3.74
CA ALA A 614 -4.38 -9.87 2.51
C ALA A 614 -5.07 -8.50 2.44
N GLN A 615 -4.34 -7.51 1.94
CA GLN A 615 -4.89 -6.18 1.66
C GLN A 615 -5.24 -6.11 0.17
N ARG A 616 -6.42 -5.58 -0.17
CA ARG A 616 -6.84 -5.43 -1.57
C ARG A 616 -6.01 -4.37 -2.28
N ARG A 617 -5.87 -3.20 -1.67
CA ARG A 617 -5.01 -2.13 -2.17
C ARG A 617 -3.54 -2.53 -2.06
N LYS A 618 -2.76 -2.20 -3.09
CA LYS A 618 -1.34 -2.49 -3.14
C LYS A 618 -0.58 -1.76 -2.03
N TRP A 619 0.41 -2.45 -1.45
CA TRP A 619 1.27 -1.89 -0.42
C TRP A 619 2.69 -2.48 -0.49
N GLU A 620 3.62 -1.81 0.17
CA GLU A 620 5.02 -2.20 0.26
C GLU A 620 5.53 -2.03 1.70
N SER A 621 5.88 -3.14 2.34
CA SER A 621 6.61 -3.10 3.62
C SER A 621 8.07 -2.77 3.35
N ASN A 622 8.67 -1.93 4.19
CA ASN A 622 10.09 -1.62 4.11
C ASN A 622 10.74 -1.65 5.50
N ARG A 623 12.03 -2.02 5.54
CA ARG A 623 12.87 -2.08 6.76
C ARG A 623 14.35 -2.32 6.46
N GLY A 624 15.20 -2.00 7.42
CA GLY A 624 16.63 -2.35 7.46
C GLY A 624 16.91 -3.85 7.54
N MET A 625 17.99 -4.28 6.88
CA MET A 625 18.74 -5.48 7.28
C MET A 625 19.42 -5.28 8.63
N ASP A 626 19.85 -4.05 8.92
CA ASP A 626 20.17 -3.65 10.29
C ASP A 626 18.86 -3.62 11.11
N PRO A 627 18.81 -4.28 12.28
CA PRO A 627 17.57 -4.38 13.06
C PRO A 627 17.16 -3.05 13.72
N TYR A 628 17.99 -2.01 13.65
CA TYR A 628 17.80 -0.74 14.35
C TYR A 628 17.85 0.49 13.45
N SER A 629 18.19 0.36 12.16
CA SER A 629 18.50 1.50 11.29
C SER A 629 18.29 1.17 9.82
N TYR A 630 18.16 2.19 8.97
CA TYR A 630 18.33 2.04 7.53
C TYR A 630 19.78 2.35 7.14
N GLY A 631 20.29 3.54 7.51
CA GLY A 631 21.67 3.92 7.25
C GLY A 631 22.68 3.04 8.00
N TYR A 632 23.90 2.96 7.48
CA TYR A 632 25.01 2.19 8.07
C TYR A 632 25.17 2.48 9.57
N ASN A 633 25.11 1.45 10.41
CA ASN A 633 25.33 1.56 11.85
C ASN A 633 26.52 0.71 12.31
N ARG A 634 27.59 1.37 12.78
CA ARG A 634 28.80 0.71 13.28
C ARG A 634 28.63 0.06 14.65
N ALA A 635 27.56 0.38 15.37
CA ALA A 635 27.26 -0.25 16.64
C ALA A 635 26.70 -1.67 16.46
N THR A 636 26.06 -1.95 15.33
CA THR A 636 25.48 -3.25 15.00
C THR A 636 26.57 -4.25 14.64
N LYS A 637 26.53 -5.42 15.28
CA LYS A 637 27.50 -6.49 14.98
C LYS A 637 27.07 -7.27 13.75
N PRO A 638 28.00 -7.85 12.97
CA PRO A 638 27.68 -8.64 11.78
C PRO A 638 26.63 -9.74 12.02
N GLU A 639 26.65 -10.41 13.17
CA GLU A 639 25.71 -11.47 13.54
C GLU A 639 24.30 -10.99 13.90
N GLU A 640 24.09 -9.68 14.08
CA GLU A 640 22.80 -9.07 14.41
C GLU A 640 22.01 -8.64 13.16
N TYR A 641 22.66 -8.57 11.99
CA TYR A 641 22.01 -8.31 10.72
C TYR A 641 21.03 -9.43 10.34
N MET A 642 19.96 -9.05 9.64
CA MET A 642 18.94 -9.96 9.15
C MET A 642 19.57 -11.13 8.36
N ASN A 643 19.23 -12.35 8.74
CA ASN A 643 19.72 -13.56 8.09
C ASN A 643 18.82 -13.99 6.91
N ALA A 644 19.32 -14.92 6.09
CA ALA A 644 18.62 -15.42 4.91
C ALA A 644 17.22 -16.00 5.21
N THR A 645 17.05 -16.72 6.33
CA THR A 645 15.75 -17.25 6.76
C THR A 645 14.74 -16.12 6.95
N THR A 646 15.11 -15.07 7.69
CA THR A 646 14.22 -13.94 7.97
C THR A 646 13.89 -13.16 6.69
N ILE A 647 14.83 -13.03 5.75
CA ILE A 647 14.57 -12.41 4.44
C ILE A 647 13.49 -13.20 3.69
N VAL A 648 13.67 -14.53 3.57
CA VAL A 648 12.71 -15.41 2.87
C VAL A 648 11.33 -15.37 3.54
N TYR A 649 11.28 -15.50 4.87
CA TYR A 649 10.02 -15.47 5.62
C TYR A 649 9.28 -14.15 5.43
N SER A 650 10.01 -13.03 5.53
CA SER A 650 9.43 -11.69 5.36
C SER A 650 8.91 -11.51 3.93
N LEU A 651 9.68 -11.91 2.91
CA LEU A 651 9.24 -11.83 1.52
C LEU A 651 7.95 -12.64 1.28
N VAL A 652 7.93 -13.91 1.69
CA VAL A 652 6.78 -14.79 1.50
C VAL A 652 5.54 -14.27 2.24
N ASP A 653 5.71 -13.76 3.46
CA ASP A 653 4.61 -13.21 4.25
C ASP A 653 4.02 -11.94 3.62
N MET A 654 4.85 -11.03 3.10
CA MET A 654 4.35 -9.83 2.42
C MET A 654 3.62 -10.20 1.13
N VAL A 655 4.22 -11.08 0.31
CA VAL A 655 3.67 -11.45 -1.01
C VAL A 655 2.31 -12.14 -0.89
N SER A 656 2.12 -13.04 0.09
CA SER A 656 0.84 -13.71 0.30
C SER A 656 -0.28 -12.77 0.76
N LYS A 657 0.08 -11.56 1.22
CA LYS A 657 -0.82 -10.52 1.73
C LYS A 657 -0.95 -9.34 0.75
N ASN A 658 -0.59 -9.58 -0.52
CA ASN A 658 -0.59 -8.63 -1.64
C ASN A 658 0.51 -7.54 -1.58
N GLY A 659 1.44 -7.65 -0.63
CA GLY A 659 2.50 -6.68 -0.43
C GLY A 659 3.71 -6.92 -1.35
N ASN A 660 4.49 -5.86 -1.56
CA ASN A 660 5.90 -5.96 -1.90
C ASN A 660 6.77 -5.83 -0.64
N PHE A 661 8.01 -6.28 -0.71
CA PHE A 661 9.02 -6.15 0.33
C PHE A 661 10.23 -5.38 -0.20
N LEU A 662 10.47 -4.21 0.37
CA LEU A 662 11.60 -3.34 0.05
C LEU A 662 12.63 -3.41 1.19
N LEU A 663 13.65 -4.24 1.02
CA LEU A 663 14.64 -4.53 2.05
C LEU A 663 15.84 -3.59 1.94
N ASP A 664 16.12 -2.85 3.00
CA ASP A 664 17.18 -1.85 3.01
C ASP A 664 18.55 -2.40 3.37
N ILE A 665 19.56 -1.90 2.66
CA ILE A 665 20.97 -2.01 3.04
C ILE A 665 21.52 -0.63 3.42
N GLY A 666 22.48 -0.63 4.36
CA GLY A 666 23.18 0.58 4.80
C GLY A 666 24.67 0.58 4.42
N PRO A 667 25.06 1.07 3.23
CA PRO A 667 26.46 1.11 2.82
C PRO A 667 27.31 2.09 3.63
N ARG A 668 28.61 1.78 3.76
CA ARG A 668 29.61 2.63 4.41
C ARG A 668 29.92 3.86 3.55
N ALA A 669 30.49 4.91 4.15
CA ALA A 669 30.85 6.14 3.45
C ALA A 669 31.80 5.99 2.25
N ASP A 670 32.59 4.91 2.21
CA ASP A 670 33.47 4.60 1.08
C ASP A 670 32.77 3.82 -0.05
N GLY A 671 31.50 3.43 0.13
CA GLY A 671 30.71 2.70 -0.87
C GLY A 671 30.71 1.18 -0.71
N THR A 672 31.42 0.64 0.29
CA THR A 672 31.35 -0.81 0.58
C THR A 672 30.08 -1.16 1.36
N ILE A 673 29.47 -2.29 1.01
CA ILE A 673 28.30 -2.86 1.72
C ILE A 673 28.79 -3.76 2.86
N VAL A 674 28.04 -3.86 3.96
CA VAL A 674 28.45 -4.74 5.07
C VAL A 674 28.42 -6.19 4.60
N GLN A 675 29.50 -6.93 4.85
CA GLN A 675 29.64 -8.30 4.33
C GLN A 675 28.49 -9.23 4.75
N ALA A 676 27.98 -9.09 5.97
CA ALA A 676 26.83 -9.86 6.45
C ALA A 676 25.55 -9.59 5.62
N GLU A 677 25.33 -8.34 5.18
CA GLU A 677 24.21 -8.01 4.29
C GLU A 677 24.39 -8.73 2.95
N MET A 678 25.56 -8.61 2.34
CA MET A 678 25.87 -9.23 1.05
C MET A 678 25.72 -10.76 1.10
N ASP A 679 26.24 -11.41 2.14
CA ASP A 679 26.23 -12.86 2.28
C ASP A 679 24.80 -13.38 2.47
N ASN A 680 24.02 -12.73 3.34
CA ASN A 680 22.63 -13.14 3.61
C ASN A 680 21.71 -12.85 2.42
N LEU A 681 21.91 -11.73 1.70
CA LEU A 681 21.17 -11.43 0.47
C LEU A 681 21.44 -12.48 -0.61
N ARG A 682 22.71 -12.87 -0.83
CA ARG A 682 23.06 -13.92 -1.80
C ARG A 682 22.53 -15.29 -1.39
N GLU A 683 22.56 -15.61 -0.10
CA GLU A 683 22.05 -16.89 0.40
C GLU A 683 20.52 -16.98 0.27
N ALA A 684 19.78 -15.94 0.64
CA ALA A 684 18.34 -15.85 0.39
C ALA A 684 18.04 -15.87 -1.12
N GLY A 685 18.83 -15.16 -1.91
CA GLY A 685 18.68 -15.08 -3.36
C GLY A 685 18.76 -16.43 -4.08
N LYS A 686 19.56 -17.37 -3.58
CA LYS A 686 19.58 -18.76 -4.09
C LYS A 686 18.21 -19.42 -3.96
N TRP A 687 17.57 -19.29 -2.80
CA TRP A 687 16.24 -19.85 -2.56
C TRP A 687 15.17 -19.10 -3.37
N ILE A 688 15.21 -17.77 -3.38
CA ILE A 688 14.25 -16.92 -4.11
C ILE A 688 14.25 -17.27 -5.59
N LYS A 689 15.43 -17.44 -6.21
CA LYS A 689 15.55 -17.82 -7.62
C LYS A 689 15.07 -19.24 -7.91
N ALA A 690 15.31 -20.18 -7.00
CA ALA A 690 14.84 -21.56 -7.15
C ALA A 690 13.30 -21.68 -7.05
N HIS A 691 12.66 -20.72 -6.38
CA HIS A 691 11.22 -20.69 -6.10
C HIS A 691 10.48 -19.52 -6.76
N GLU A 692 11.09 -18.90 -7.77
CA GLU A 692 10.68 -17.59 -8.26
C GLU A 692 9.24 -17.57 -8.81
N GLU A 693 8.76 -18.70 -9.35
CA GLU A 693 7.40 -18.85 -9.89
C GLU A 693 6.29 -18.81 -8.83
N ALA A 694 6.63 -19.01 -7.56
CA ALA A 694 5.70 -18.92 -6.43
C ALA A 694 5.73 -17.55 -5.74
N ILE A 695 6.65 -16.67 -6.16
CA ILE A 695 6.83 -15.33 -5.60
C ILE A 695 6.43 -14.28 -6.64
N PHE A 696 7.17 -14.19 -7.74
CA PHE A 696 6.97 -13.17 -8.77
C PHE A 696 5.77 -13.51 -9.66
N ASN A 697 5.13 -12.48 -10.21
CA ASN A 697 3.95 -12.61 -11.07
C ASN A 697 2.77 -13.35 -10.43
N THR A 698 2.79 -13.51 -9.10
CA THR A 698 1.70 -14.12 -8.34
C THR A 698 0.75 -13.06 -7.81
N THR A 699 -0.42 -13.50 -7.35
CA THR A 699 -1.32 -12.70 -6.52
C THR A 699 -1.72 -13.46 -5.26
N TYR A 700 -2.28 -12.73 -4.30
CA TYR A 700 -2.79 -13.28 -3.05
C TYR A 700 -4.01 -14.18 -3.28
N TRP A 701 -4.36 -14.97 -2.27
CA TRP A 701 -5.59 -15.76 -2.29
C TRP A 701 -6.68 -15.06 -1.48
N PHE A 702 -7.84 -14.84 -2.11
CA PHE A 702 -8.97 -14.13 -1.48
C PHE A 702 -9.50 -14.85 -0.23
N VAL A 703 -9.46 -16.18 -0.22
CA VAL A 703 -10.03 -16.98 0.87
C VAL A 703 -9.25 -16.83 2.17
N GLN A 704 -7.91 -16.94 2.12
CA GLN A 704 -7.03 -16.78 3.28
C GLN A 704 -5.56 -16.60 2.84
N SER A 705 -4.78 -15.85 3.63
CA SER A 705 -3.34 -15.64 3.38
C SER A 705 -2.44 -16.63 4.13
N GLU A 706 -2.95 -17.28 5.18
CA GLU A 706 -2.21 -18.18 6.06
C GLU A 706 -3.10 -19.26 6.72
N ILE A 707 -2.49 -20.29 7.32
CA ILE A 707 -3.19 -21.27 8.16
C ILE A 707 -3.15 -20.82 9.62
N VAL A 708 -4.27 -20.29 10.12
CA VAL A 708 -4.37 -19.80 11.50
C VAL A 708 -4.40 -20.95 12.50
N GLY A 709 -3.52 -20.91 13.50
CA GLY A 709 -3.45 -21.92 14.56
C GLY A 709 -2.88 -23.28 14.13
N GLY A 710 -2.25 -23.33 12.95
CA GLY A 710 -1.60 -24.51 12.37
C GLY A 710 -0.11 -24.26 12.07
N PRO A 711 0.49 -25.04 11.14
CA PRO A 711 1.86 -24.80 10.68
C PRO A 711 1.98 -23.44 9.97
N ASP A 712 3.16 -22.84 10.01
CA ASP A 712 3.42 -21.55 9.36
C ASP A 712 3.42 -21.71 7.83
N VAL A 713 2.27 -21.45 7.21
CA VAL A 713 2.00 -21.66 5.79
C VAL A 713 1.43 -20.40 5.17
N ARG A 714 1.87 -20.07 3.95
CA ARG A 714 1.38 -18.98 3.13
C ARG A 714 0.91 -19.47 1.76
N PHE A 715 0.09 -18.66 1.10
CA PHE A 715 -0.49 -18.99 -0.20
C PHE A 715 -0.25 -17.89 -1.22
N THR A 716 0.11 -18.29 -2.44
CA THR A 716 0.17 -17.42 -3.61
C THR A 716 -0.40 -18.17 -4.80
N GLN A 717 -0.77 -17.46 -5.86
CA GLN A 717 -1.33 -18.09 -7.06
C GLN A 717 -1.02 -17.30 -8.33
N THR A 718 -1.05 -18.02 -9.44
CA THR A 718 -1.09 -17.47 -10.80
C THR A 718 -2.39 -17.90 -11.46
N GLU A 719 -2.55 -17.56 -12.74
CA GLU A 719 -3.61 -18.12 -13.57
C GLU A 719 -3.50 -19.64 -13.70
N ASP A 720 -2.27 -20.17 -13.79
CA ASP A 720 -1.99 -21.57 -14.11
C ASP A 720 -1.71 -22.48 -12.90
N ALA A 721 -1.41 -21.90 -11.74
CA ALA A 721 -1.01 -22.69 -10.58
C ALA A 721 -1.41 -22.05 -9.24
N PHE A 722 -1.52 -22.90 -8.22
CA PHE A 722 -1.63 -22.53 -6.81
C PHE A 722 -0.39 -22.98 -6.05
N TYR A 723 0.10 -22.15 -5.14
CA TYR A 723 1.29 -22.45 -4.35
C TYR A 723 0.96 -22.44 -2.86
N THR A 724 1.38 -23.50 -2.18
CA THR A 724 1.38 -23.61 -0.72
C THR A 724 2.82 -23.56 -0.25
N ILE A 725 3.18 -22.54 0.52
CA ILE A 725 4.55 -22.28 0.95
C ILE A 725 4.62 -22.50 2.45
N PHE A 726 5.31 -23.56 2.88
CA PHE A 726 5.63 -23.77 4.29
C PHE A 726 6.86 -22.95 4.64
N LEU A 727 6.79 -22.13 5.68
CA LEU A 727 7.94 -21.41 6.24
C LEU A 727 8.71 -22.29 7.23
N GLU A 728 8.07 -23.28 7.82
CA GLU A 728 8.71 -24.26 8.69
C GLU A 728 8.74 -25.65 8.04
N LYS A 729 9.71 -26.49 8.43
CA LYS A 729 9.88 -27.83 7.84
C LYS A 729 8.55 -28.61 7.93
N PRO A 730 7.95 -29.04 6.80
CA PRO A 730 6.69 -29.75 6.83
C PRO A 730 6.84 -31.10 7.54
N VAL A 731 5.88 -31.43 8.41
CA VAL A 731 5.87 -32.69 9.14
C VAL A 731 5.05 -33.72 8.36
N GLY A 732 5.72 -34.79 7.91
CA GLY A 732 5.08 -35.94 7.30
C GLY A 732 4.64 -36.98 8.33
N VAL A 733 3.42 -37.51 8.21
CA VAL A 733 2.94 -38.67 8.97
C VAL A 733 2.72 -39.82 7.98
N ASP A 734 3.43 -40.95 8.19
CA ASP A 734 3.42 -42.10 7.27
C ASP A 734 3.73 -41.71 5.81
N GLY A 735 4.61 -40.72 5.60
CA GLY A 735 5.00 -40.20 4.29
C GLY A 735 4.03 -39.19 3.68
N TRP A 736 3.03 -38.71 4.44
CA TRP A 736 2.04 -37.72 3.98
C TRP A 736 2.17 -36.39 4.70
N VAL A 737 2.32 -35.31 3.93
CA VAL A 737 2.20 -33.93 4.40
C VAL A 737 0.74 -33.49 4.25
N SER A 738 0.13 -32.97 5.31
CA SER A 738 -1.26 -32.53 5.32
C SER A 738 -1.36 -31.00 5.30
N ILE A 739 -2.20 -30.47 4.42
CA ILE A 739 -2.49 -29.05 4.25
C ILE A 739 -3.99 -28.85 4.51
N SER A 740 -4.32 -28.33 5.69
CA SER A 740 -5.70 -28.08 6.13
C SER A 740 -6.19 -26.73 5.61
N ALA A 741 -6.51 -26.68 4.32
CA ALA A 741 -7.05 -25.51 3.64
C ALA A 741 -7.88 -25.93 2.41
N PRO A 742 -8.84 -25.12 1.96
CA PRO A 742 -9.62 -25.37 0.75
C PRO A 742 -8.83 -25.14 -0.54
N ILE A 743 -7.67 -25.78 -0.68
CA ILE A 743 -6.79 -25.67 -1.85
C ILE A 743 -7.60 -25.92 -3.14
N PRO A 744 -7.48 -25.05 -4.16
CA PRO A 744 -8.29 -25.11 -5.39
C PRO A 744 -7.84 -26.20 -6.37
N ILE A 745 -7.71 -27.43 -5.87
CA ILE A 745 -7.30 -28.64 -6.61
C ILE A 745 -8.51 -29.48 -7.04
N VAL A 746 -8.46 -30.05 -8.26
CA VAL A 746 -9.39 -31.08 -8.76
C VAL A 746 -8.64 -32.29 -9.36
N GLU A 747 -9.38 -33.36 -9.62
CA GLU A 747 -8.86 -34.56 -10.27
C GLU A 747 -8.21 -34.23 -11.62
N GLY A 748 -6.98 -34.72 -11.82
CA GLY A 748 -6.16 -34.47 -13.01
C GLY A 748 -5.06 -33.44 -12.82
N ASP A 749 -5.18 -32.55 -11.83
CA ASP A 749 -4.14 -31.58 -11.49
C ASP A 749 -2.86 -32.28 -11.01
N ILE A 750 -1.71 -31.63 -11.25
CA ILE A 750 -0.40 -32.16 -10.89
C ILE A 750 0.09 -31.44 -9.64
N VAL A 751 0.48 -32.20 -8.63
CA VAL A 751 1.14 -31.68 -7.43
C VAL A 751 2.64 -31.91 -7.53
N SER A 752 3.45 -30.90 -7.22
CA SER A 752 4.91 -31.02 -7.14
C SER A 752 5.46 -30.27 -5.93
N LEU A 753 6.65 -30.65 -5.46
CA LEU A 753 7.48 -29.89 -4.53
C LEU A 753 8.59 -29.21 -5.35
N LEU A 754 8.61 -27.88 -5.36
CA LEU A 754 9.54 -27.11 -6.18
C LEU A 754 10.96 -27.11 -5.60
N GLY A 755 11.94 -26.74 -6.42
CA GLY A 755 13.32 -26.54 -5.97
C GLY A 755 14.13 -27.82 -5.70
N VAL A 756 13.50 -29.00 -5.71
CA VAL A 756 14.15 -30.27 -5.30
C VAL A 756 14.00 -31.41 -6.30
N GLU A 757 15.04 -32.24 -6.40
CA GLU A 757 15.01 -33.45 -7.22
C GLU A 757 14.04 -34.50 -6.62
N GLY A 758 13.21 -35.12 -7.45
CA GLY A 758 12.19 -36.07 -7.01
C GLY A 758 10.91 -35.41 -6.46
N GLY A 759 10.81 -34.08 -6.51
CA GLY A 759 9.60 -33.33 -6.18
C GLY A 759 8.55 -33.31 -7.30
N ASP A 760 8.84 -33.87 -8.48
CA ASP A 760 7.91 -33.85 -9.63
C ASP A 760 6.77 -34.86 -9.50
N LYS A 761 5.53 -34.42 -9.73
CA LYS A 761 4.33 -35.30 -9.85
C LYS A 761 4.13 -36.22 -8.65
N LEU A 762 3.91 -35.62 -7.50
CA LEU A 762 3.63 -36.27 -6.23
C LEU A 762 2.22 -36.88 -6.20
N GLU A 763 2.10 -38.02 -5.53
CA GLU A 763 0.80 -38.63 -5.23
C GLU A 763 0.06 -37.75 -4.20
N TRP A 764 -1.23 -37.52 -4.42
CA TRP A 764 -2.04 -36.67 -3.55
C TRP A 764 -3.45 -37.22 -3.38
N GLU A 765 -4.07 -36.92 -2.24
CA GLU A 765 -5.49 -37.19 -1.96
C GLU A 765 -6.14 -36.00 -1.25
N THR A 766 -7.45 -35.83 -1.43
CA THR A 766 -8.23 -34.84 -0.69
C THR A 766 -9.28 -35.50 0.18
N SER A 767 -9.50 -34.96 1.38
CA SER A 767 -10.60 -35.35 2.27
C SER A 767 -11.34 -34.11 2.78
N GLY A 768 -12.55 -34.29 3.30
CA GLY A 768 -13.40 -33.17 3.74
C GLY A 768 -14.04 -32.40 2.58
N ALA A 769 -14.74 -31.32 2.91
CA ALA A 769 -15.39 -30.43 1.95
C ALA A 769 -15.43 -29.00 2.51
N GLY A 770 -15.57 -28.00 1.63
CA GLY A 770 -15.61 -26.59 2.05
C GLY A 770 -14.36 -26.20 2.85
N ASP A 771 -14.56 -25.50 3.96
CA ASP A 771 -13.53 -25.07 4.91
C ASP A 771 -12.83 -26.23 5.65
N GLU A 772 -13.43 -27.42 5.69
CA GLU A 772 -12.83 -28.62 6.30
C GLU A 772 -11.99 -29.44 5.31
N LYS A 773 -11.79 -28.95 4.07
CA LYS A 773 -11.00 -29.66 3.07
C LYS A 773 -9.53 -29.75 3.51
N VAL A 774 -8.95 -30.93 3.35
CA VAL A 774 -7.53 -31.22 3.60
C VAL A 774 -6.95 -31.81 2.32
N LEU A 775 -5.87 -31.22 1.83
CA LEU A 775 -5.01 -31.81 0.80
C LEU A 775 -3.88 -32.58 1.51
N LYS A 776 -3.70 -33.84 1.14
CA LYS A 776 -2.54 -34.63 1.56
C LYS A 776 -1.67 -34.92 0.36
N VAL A 777 -0.37 -34.71 0.53
CA VAL A 777 0.65 -34.94 -0.50
C VAL A 777 1.66 -35.93 0.03
N LYS A 778 1.92 -36.97 -0.74
CA LYS A 778 2.88 -38.01 -0.38
C LYS A 778 4.27 -37.58 -0.79
N VAL A 779 5.15 -37.43 0.20
CA VAL A 779 6.54 -36.97 0.01
C VAL A 779 7.45 -37.74 0.93
N ASP A 780 8.52 -38.28 0.36
CA ASP A 780 9.60 -38.88 1.15
C ASP A 780 10.37 -37.81 1.94
N GLU A 781 11.05 -38.20 3.01
CA GLU A 781 11.80 -37.26 3.85
C GLU A 781 12.98 -36.60 3.11
N ALA A 782 13.60 -37.30 2.16
CA ALA A 782 14.78 -36.81 1.45
C ALA A 782 14.53 -35.55 0.59
N PRO A 783 13.48 -35.46 -0.25
CA PRO A 783 13.11 -34.20 -0.91
C PRO A 783 12.81 -33.04 0.05
N ILE A 784 12.21 -33.32 1.21
CA ILE A 784 11.96 -32.29 2.23
C ILE A 784 13.29 -31.80 2.81
N ASP A 785 14.22 -32.70 3.13
CA ASP A 785 15.54 -32.36 3.68
C ASP A 785 16.48 -31.66 2.69
N ALA A 786 16.17 -31.73 1.39
CA ALA A 786 16.98 -31.11 0.34
C ALA A 786 16.73 -29.61 0.19
N ASP A 787 15.63 -29.09 0.75
CA ASP A 787 15.30 -27.66 0.74
C ASP A 787 15.50 -27.02 2.11
N GLN A 788 15.60 -25.71 2.14
CA GLN A 788 15.79 -24.90 3.34
C GLN A 788 15.02 -23.59 3.24
N PHE A 789 14.77 -22.94 4.38
CA PHE A 789 14.02 -21.67 4.51
C PHE A 789 12.53 -21.73 4.16
N GLY A 790 12.12 -22.48 3.13
CA GLY A 790 10.70 -22.69 2.85
C GLY A 790 10.48 -23.78 1.81
N TRP A 791 9.35 -24.49 1.91
CA TRP A 791 9.00 -25.62 1.05
C TRP A 791 7.76 -25.29 0.23
N VAL A 792 7.88 -25.31 -1.10
CA VAL A 792 6.81 -24.86 -1.99
C VAL A 792 6.13 -26.03 -2.68
N PHE A 793 4.89 -26.30 -2.28
CA PHE A 793 4.01 -27.23 -2.97
C PHE A 793 3.23 -26.50 -4.05
N LYS A 794 3.41 -26.90 -5.31
CA LYS A 794 2.69 -26.39 -6.47
C LYS A 794 1.55 -27.33 -6.83
N VAL A 795 0.37 -26.77 -7.03
CA VAL A 795 -0.74 -27.40 -7.77
C VAL A 795 -0.79 -26.75 -9.14
N LEU A 796 -0.36 -27.47 -10.17
CA LEU A 796 -0.48 -27.05 -11.57
C LEU A 796 -1.88 -27.43 -12.08
N TYR A 797 -2.61 -26.44 -12.58
CA TYR A 797 -3.92 -26.66 -13.20
C TYR A 797 -3.74 -27.26 -14.60
N VAL A 798 -4.27 -28.47 -14.81
CA VAL A 798 -4.13 -29.23 -16.07
C VAL A 798 -5.33 -29.07 -16.99
#